data_AF-A0A6P8JPH3-F1
#
_entry.id   AF-A0A6P8JPH3-F1
#
_cell.length_a   1.000
_cell.length_b   1.000
_cell.length_c   1.000
_cell.angle_alpha   90.00
_cell.angle_beta   90.00
_cell.angle_gamma   90.00
#
_symmetry.space_group_name_H-M   'P 1'
#
loop_
_entity.id
_entity.type
_entity.pdbx_description
1 polymer ?
#
loop_
_entity_poly.entity_id
_entity_poly.type
_entity_poly.pdbx_seq_one_letter_code
_entity_poly.pdbx_strand_id
1 'polypeptide(L)'
;MSNQMRVLDFGDGSVPIQLDYPDSKIFSKCSSYGDRVPGTHWNEIAVHHNGRLEYSPNPEQIIMDALYQATDGADFFPVFYQRGKNVDTMLARNCKAAIDKLFKQRLSINLEGGASIPISIQLGVAQYRRDQITPTFHIARVVTRLMKQLIQRDGVDGLLNLDNFGGHPEFKNLVVSLGNPSILMNVCQVIHNDDNERFRLNGFILSNNRIRDIRPLTLLSNVDYALLDLRSNKIKSAERLCRALEQFRARELLLENNPIVKISNFPANIKSLESNFELVDGKPFNMLHKSVSPLDVEIDLEVDGARIDTNNMWKLPEFENSQHWHAFFIPDPIQEFNQEVFFDFFFIRLDPTLSNFYPCYYKYINTEHVFLVRNCFDQIAHLVNNCNLEMTIPTGDRIFRYYLRMNVSTVKQHHVDPEECIQKAVSQCYVAQNRMLNLERFHSRECLKDVMVSLSSPKILTYVLSVASRKFMTTCSEIRLCHNKILVLDGAHVLGMMGCLRAVDLSHNWVQDLSSIHSLGNLPLKSLVLHGNKLCRNYRLPSEYVRAVKEVFPQLTTLDGVDLQTNPGQSLQKNFLCDTGAYELTPKILQRLSKYNKHARNLRNKDYSKASDGVFIGSTYIVEILLQLPRVTHDFHSLQTDVMHYDGKGAVIYVAGLLRDEPPSTRNGHGGRTDIGDVLLGFSRQFVVTFDEANLGLGKRARRLKIANERLHITNPSKTAIRNAFSVNFPDLSERQVEEDSLDVKDHKLLLFQEVTGLISTWVTSIVEEADWDFERALKLFIQKNADHEIPDLAFA
;
A
#
# COMPACT_ATOMS: atom_id res chain seq x y z
N MET A 1 44.07 -27.30 37.43
CA MET A 1 43.55 -25.92 37.44
C MET A 1 42.24 -25.96 38.21
N SER A 2 42.12 -25.14 39.25
CA SER A 2 41.02 -25.14 40.22
C SER A 2 39.64 -25.14 39.56
N ASN A 3 38.75 -26.05 39.99
CA ASN A 3 37.32 -26.07 39.68
C ASN A 3 36.69 -24.73 40.07
N GLN A 4 36.70 -23.76 39.16
CA GLN A 4 35.94 -22.53 39.32
C GLN A 4 34.48 -22.89 39.09
N MET A 5 33.74 -23.11 40.18
CA MET A 5 32.29 -23.25 40.12
C MET A 5 31.72 -21.99 39.46
N ARG A 6 31.15 -22.15 38.26
CA ARG A 6 30.52 -21.06 37.51
C ARG A 6 29.01 -21.14 37.73
N VAL A 7 28.45 -20.10 38.32
CA VAL A 7 27.00 -19.99 38.53
C VAL A 7 26.43 -19.07 37.46
N LEU A 8 25.42 -19.55 36.73
CA LEU A 8 24.69 -18.79 35.73
C LEU A 8 23.34 -18.36 36.32
N ASP A 9 23.24 -17.08 36.66
CA ASP A 9 21.98 -16.42 37.01
C ASP A 9 21.46 -15.62 35.81
N PHE A 10 20.20 -15.86 35.47
CA PHE A 10 19.55 -15.32 34.29
C PHE A 10 18.74 -14.04 34.57
N GLY A 11 18.55 -13.69 35.85
CA GLY A 11 17.81 -12.50 36.27
C GLY A 11 16.35 -12.50 35.82
N ASP A 12 15.75 -13.69 35.64
CA ASP A 12 14.35 -13.87 35.20
C ASP A 12 13.50 -14.62 36.24
N GLY A 13 14.05 -14.79 37.46
CA GLY A 13 13.42 -15.51 38.57
C GLY A 13 13.64 -17.04 38.54
N SER A 14 14.30 -17.57 37.51
CA SER A 14 14.66 -19.00 37.48
C SER A 14 15.82 -19.32 38.43
N VAL A 15 15.84 -20.56 38.93
CA VAL A 15 16.96 -21.04 39.76
C VAL A 15 18.25 -21.03 38.93
N PRO A 16 19.37 -20.49 39.45
CA PRO A 16 20.64 -20.48 38.74
C PRO A 16 21.15 -21.88 38.36
N ILE A 17 21.88 -21.96 37.24
CA ILE A 17 22.58 -23.19 36.84
C ILE A 17 23.99 -23.16 37.42
N GLN A 18 24.30 -24.12 38.28
CA GLN A 18 25.63 -24.30 38.85
C GLN A 18 26.41 -25.29 38.01
N LEU A 19 27.37 -24.80 37.21
CA LEU A 19 28.25 -25.61 36.39
C LEU A 19 29.39 -26.17 37.26
N ASP A 20 29.37 -27.49 37.46
CA ASP A 20 30.28 -28.24 38.34
C ASP A 20 31.24 -29.15 37.58
N TYR A 21 31.00 -29.40 36.27
CA TYR A 21 31.85 -30.20 35.38
C TYR A 21 32.39 -31.48 36.04
N PRO A 22 31.51 -32.37 36.55
CA PRO A 22 31.90 -33.56 37.31
C PRO A 22 32.73 -34.56 36.49
N ASP A 23 32.62 -34.47 35.16
CA ASP A 23 33.33 -35.30 34.21
C ASP A 23 34.11 -34.42 33.22
N SER A 24 35.44 -34.60 33.16
CA SER A 24 36.32 -33.79 32.31
C SER A 24 36.34 -34.21 30.84
N LYS A 25 35.61 -35.25 30.43
CA LYS A 25 35.64 -35.78 29.06
C LYS A 25 34.83 -34.88 28.12
N ILE A 26 35.52 -34.38 27.10
CA ILE A 26 34.93 -33.64 25.99
C ILE A 26 34.88 -34.55 24.76
N PHE A 27 33.69 -34.77 24.21
CA PHE A 27 33.51 -35.55 22.99
C PHE A 27 33.73 -34.66 21.76
N SER A 28 34.55 -35.12 20.83
CA SER A 28 34.75 -34.51 19.52
C SER A 28 35.08 -35.59 18.48
N LYS A 29 34.73 -35.36 17.21
CA LYS A 29 35.06 -36.26 16.08
C LYS A 29 34.72 -37.75 16.31
N CYS A 30 33.62 -38.03 17.00
CA CYS A 30 33.20 -39.39 17.37
C CYS A 30 31.69 -39.59 17.15
N SER A 31 31.26 -40.84 17.05
CA SER A 31 29.87 -41.19 16.71
C SER A 31 29.06 -41.83 17.83
N SER A 32 29.65 -42.01 19.02
CA SER A 32 28.99 -42.56 20.20
C SER A 32 29.53 -41.91 21.47
N TYR A 33 28.68 -41.82 22.49
CA TYR A 33 29.02 -41.37 23.84
C TYR A 33 29.18 -42.54 24.84
N GLY A 34 29.21 -43.79 24.35
CA GLY A 34 29.32 -45.00 25.17
C GLY A 34 28.09 -45.19 26.07
N ASP A 35 28.32 -45.58 27.33
CA ASP A 35 27.26 -45.89 28.30
C ASP A 35 26.66 -44.65 29.01
N ARG A 36 27.04 -43.43 28.60
CA ARG A 36 26.47 -42.20 29.19
C ARG A 36 25.00 -42.04 28.83
N VAL A 37 24.23 -41.44 29.72
CA VAL A 37 22.80 -41.12 29.50
C VAL A 37 22.66 -39.62 29.23
N PRO A 38 22.81 -39.15 27.98
CA PRO A 38 22.67 -37.74 27.65
C PRO A 38 21.22 -37.27 27.78
N GLY A 39 21.05 -35.98 28.11
CA GLY A 39 19.76 -35.29 28.05
C GLY A 39 19.08 -35.03 29.38
N THR A 40 19.34 -35.78 30.46
CA THR A 40 18.74 -35.51 31.79
C THR A 40 19.48 -34.44 32.58
N HIS A 41 20.72 -34.15 32.21
CA HIS A 41 21.59 -33.13 32.79
C HIS A 41 21.86 -32.04 31.75
N TRP A 42 22.34 -30.87 32.19
CA TRP A 42 22.81 -29.83 31.28
C TRP A 42 24.07 -30.31 30.56
N ASN A 43 24.14 -30.03 29.26
CA ASN A 43 25.27 -30.37 28.41
C ASN A 43 25.79 -29.09 27.78
N GLU A 44 27.11 -28.95 27.70
CA GLU A 44 27.75 -27.83 27.02
C GLU A 44 28.14 -28.25 25.62
N ILE A 45 27.72 -27.45 24.63
CA ILE A 45 28.03 -27.65 23.22
C ILE A 45 28.89 -26.47 22.78
N ALA A 46 30.04 -26.78 22.18
CA ALA A 46 30.98 -25.80 21.66
C ALA A 46 31.11 -25.96 20.13
N VAL A 47 30.99 -24.86 19.39
CA VAL A 47 31.04 -24.80 17.93
C VAL A 47 32.35 -24.14 17.49
N HIS A 48 33.25 -24.90 16.89
CA HIS A 48 34.64 -24.49 16.62
C HIS A 48 34.79 -23.88 15.24
N HIS A 49 34.29 -22.65 15.07
CA HIS A 49 34.31 -21.94 13.78
C HIS A 49 35.68 -21.31 13.45
N ASN A 50 36.60 -21.17 14.41
CA ASN A 50 37.99 -20.70 14.23
C ASN A 50 38.09 -19.39 13.40
N GLY A 51 37.27 -18.38 13.73
CA GLY A 51 37.26 -17.10 13.01
C GLY A 51 36.65 -17.11 11.61
N ARG A 52 36.24 -18.27 11.07
CA ARG A 52 35.67 -18.38 9.69
C ARG A 52 34.39 -17.57 9.47
N LEU A 53 33.72 -17.18 10.56
CA LEU A 53 32.47 -16.43 10.54
C LEU A 53 32.65 -14.97 11.02
N GLU A 54 33.88 -14.50 11.25
CA GLU A 54 34.17 -13.16 11.80
C GLU A 54 33.62 -12.02 10.92
N TYR A 55 33.64 -12.19 9.60
CA TYR A 55 33.12 -11.21 8.62
C TYR A 55 31.69 -11.48 8.16
N SER A 56 31.01 -12.47 8.75
CA SER A 56 29.61 -12.76 8.39
C SER A 56 28.67 -11.77 9.09
N PRO A 57 27.60 -11.29 8.42
CA PRO A 57 26.71 -10.27 8.99
C PRO A 57 25.92 -10.79 10.21
N ASN A 58 25.62 -12.09 10.26
CA ASN A 58 24.89 -12.73 11.37
C ASN A 58 25.46 -14.12 11.69
N PRO A 59 26.63 -14.21 12.36
CA PRO A 59 27.35 -15.48 12.55
C PRO A 59 26.64 -16.45 13.51
N GLU A 60 26.00 -15.92 14.57
CA GLU A 60 25.13 -16.71 15.46
C GLU A 60 24.04 -17.42 14.66
N GLN A 61 23.39 -16.67 13.77
CA GLN A 61 22.30 -17.20 12.97
C GLN A 61 22.76 -18.33 12.05
N ILE A 62 23.91 -18.16 11.40
CA ILE A 62 24.50 -19.17 10.51
C ILE A 62 24.76 -20.47 11.28
N ILE A 63 25.29 -20.38 12.50
CA ILE A 63 25.55 -21.54 13.36
C ILE A 63 24.23 -22.19 13.78
N MET A 64 23.25 -21.41 14.19
CA MET A 64 21.98 -21.91 14.67
C MET A 64 21.18 -22.60 13.57
N ASP A 65 21.16 -22.06 12.34
CA ASP A 65 20.52 -22.71 11.20
C ASP A 65 21.19 -24.05 10.88
N ALA A 66 22.52 -24.12 10.91
CA ALA A 66 23.26 -25.37 10.71
C ALA A 66 22.98 -26.40 11.82
N LEU A 67 22.88 -25.96 13.08
CA LEU A 67 22.51 -26.84 14.21
C LEU A 67 21.07 -27.34 14.11
N TYR A 68 20.11 -26.49 13.76
CA TYR A 68 18.72 -26.90 13.59
C TYR A 68 18.51 -27.79 12.38
N GLN A 69 19.32 -27.63 11.32
CA GLN A 69 19.36 -28.58 10.21
C GLN A 69 19.96 -29.93 10.64
N ALA A 70 21.05 -29.92 11.40
CA ALA A 70 21.67 -31.14 11.91
C ALA A 70 20.75 -31.89 12.90
N THR A 71 19.89 -31.19 13.62
CA THR A 71 19.00 -31.76 14.65
C THR A 71 17.54 -31.90 14.20
N ASP A 72 17.26 -31.69 12.91
CA ASP A 72 15.91 -31.54 12.33
C ASP A 72 14.86 -32.52 12.87
N GLY A 73 13.79 -32.02 13.50
CA GLY A 73 12.73 -32.83 14.11
C GLY A 73 13.07 -33.46 15.45
N ALA A 74 14.09 -32.95 16.15
CA ALA A 74 14.32 -33.23 17.57
C ALA A 74 14.15 -31.96 18.39
N ASP A 75 13.81 -32.12 19.67
CA ASP A 75 13.78 -31.01 20.63
C ASP A 75 15.21 -30.53 20.89
N PHE A 76 15.46 -29.27 20.57
CA PHE A 76 16.75 -28.63 20.76
C PHE A 76 16.55 -27.15 21.08
N PHE A 77 16.80 -26.81 22.35
CA PHE A 77 16.60 -25.47 22.90
C PHE A 77 17.91 -25.00 23.56
N PRO A 78 18.78 -24.31 22.80
CA PRO A 78 19.98 -23.73 23.37
C PRO A 78 19.65 -22.65 24.39
N VAL A 79 20.38 -22.67 25.49
CA VAL A 79 20.31 -21.73 26.59
C VAL A 79 21.68 -21.11 26.75
N PHE A 80 21.72 -19.81 27.07
CA PHE A 80 22.96 -19.10 27.37
C PHE A 80 24.01 -19.22 26.25
N TYR A 81 23.61 -18.88 25.04
CA TYR A 81 24.50 -18.85 23.89
C TYR A 81 25.53 -17.73 24.06
N GLN A 82 26.83 -18.06 23.99
CA GLN A 82 27.93 -17.12 24.15
C GLN A 82 28.79 -17.12 22.89
N ARG A 83 28.88 -15.95 22.26
CA ARG A 83 29.76 -15.71 21.11
C ARG A 83 31.22 -15.62 21.54
N GLY A 84 32.10 -16.29 20.82
CA GLY A 84 33.55 -16.16 20.96
C GLY A 84 34.24 -15.86 19.63
N LYS A 85 35.53 -15.52 19.69
CA LYS A 85 36.33 -15.23 18.49
C LYS A 85 36.55 -16.48 17.62
N ASN A 86 36.71 -17.64 18.26
CA ASN A 86 37.00 -18.91 17.61
C ASN A 86 35.95 -20.00 17.89
N VAL A 87 35.28 -19.90 19.04
CA VAL A 87 34.38 -20.93 19.53
C VAL A 87 33.18 -20.25 20.16
N ASP A 88 31.99 -20.69 19.77
CA ASP A 88 30.76 -20.33 20.45
C ASP A 88 30.33 -21.46 21.37
N THR A 89 29.74 -21.12 22.51
CA THR A 89 29.29 -22.11 23.51
C THR A 89 27.83 -21.92 23.85
N MET A 90 27.15 -23.01 24.18
CA MET A 90 25.75 -23.00 24.61
C MET A 90 25.46 -24.19 25.51
N LEU A 91 24.41 -24.05 26.33
CA LEU A 91 23.89 -25.14 27.14
C LEU A 91 22.63 -25.73 26.52
N ALA A 92 22.48 -27.04 26.62
CA ALA A 92 21.25 -27.71 26.21
C ALA A 92 20.90 -28.86 27.16
N ARG A 93 19.61 -29.02 27.38
CA ARG A 93 18.99 -30.02 28.27
C ARG A 93 17.80 -30.66 27.57
N ASN A 94 17.44 -31.87 27.98
CA ASN A 94 16.28 -32.63 27.50
C ASN A 94 16.27 -32.81 25.98
N CYS A 95 17.46 -32.94 25.41
CA CYS A 95 17.69 -32.93 23.97
C CYS A 95 18.37 -34.21 23.49
N LYS A 96 18.06 -35.36 24.12
CA LYS A 96 18.71 -36.64 23.81
C LYS A 96 18.66 -36.96 22.30
N ALA A 97 17.49 -36.81 21.68
CA ALA A 97 17.33 -37.07 20.25
C ALA A 97 18.18 -36.14 19.37
N ALA A 98 18.38 -34.88 19.80
CA ALA A 98 19.25 -33.93 19.11
C ALA A 98 20.73 -34.34 19.28
N ILE A 99 21.14 -34.70 20.51
CA ILE A 99 22.48 -35.21 20.79
C ILE A 99 22.77 -36.48 19.97
N ASP A 100 21.84 -37.43 19.91
CA ASP A 100 21.97 -38.64 19.09
C ASP A 100 22.24 -38.31 17.62
N LYS A 101 21.55 -37.30 17.06
CA LYS A 101 21.75 -36.84 15.68
C LYS A 101 23.11 -36.18 15.48
N LEU A 102 23.56 -35.36 16.43
CA LEU A 102 24.88 -34.72 16.39
C LEU A 102 26.01 -35.76 16.44
N PHE A 103 25.90 -36.78 17.29
CA PHE A 103 26.85 -37.90 17.32
C PHE A 103 26.80 -38.72 16.02
N LYS A 104 25.62 -39.02 15.48
CA LYS A 104 25.51 -39.68 14.16
C LYS A 104 26.24 -38.93 13.04
N GLN A 105 26.33 -37.60 13.15
CA GLN A 105 27.08 -36.72 12.23
C GLN A 105 28.55 -36.54 12.62
N ARG A 106 29.10 -37.41 13.48
CA ARG A 106 30.48 -37.35 13.97
C ARG A 106 30.84 -36.02 14.64
N LEU A 107 29.85 -35.36 15.25
CA LEU A 107 30.01 -34.07 15.90
C LEU A 107 30.57 -33.00 14.94
N SER A 108 29.93 -32.86 13.77
CA SER A 108 30.11 -31.72 12.87
C SER A 108 28.77 -31.22 12.34
N ILE A 109 28.72 -29.94 11.98
CA ILE A 109 27.58 -29.29 11.32
C ILE A 109 28.01 -28.74 9.96
N ASN A 110 27.10 -28.73 9.00
CA ASN A 110 27.37 -28.23 7.66
C ASN A 110 26.63 -26.90 7.43
N LEU A 111 27.35 -25.91 6.91
CA LEU A 111 26.77 -24.63 6.50
C LEU A 111 26.11 -24.75 5.12
N GLU A 112 25.22 -23.81 4.76
CA GLU A 112 24.56 -23.79 3.44
C GLU A 112 25.55 -23.73 2.25
N GLY A 113 26.79 -23.26 2.46
CA GLY A 113 27.87 -23.27 1.46
C GLY A 113 28.72 -24.55 1.40
N GLY A 114 28.32 -25.62 2.10
CA GLY A 114 29.04 -26.90 2.12
C GLY A 114 30.24 -26.97 3.07
N ALA A 115 30.63 -25.86 3.70
CA ALA A 115 31.67 -25.83 4.72
C ALA A 115 31.23 -26.60 5.97
N SER A 116 32.08 -27.51 6.46
CA SER A 116 31.84 -28.26 7.69
C SER A 116 32.55 -27.60 8.88
N ILE A 117 31.82 -27.41 9.97
CA ILE A 117 32.32 -26.88 11.24
C ILE A 117 32.28 -28.00 12.30
N PRO A 118 33.42 -28.31 12.95
CA PRO A 118 33.44 -29.28 14.03
C PRO A 118 32.75 -28.73 15.28
N ILE A 119 32.05 -29.60 16.00
CA ILE A 119 31.48 -29.30 17.32
C ILE A 119 32.10 -30.24 18.36
N SER A 120 32.09 -29.82 19.61
CA SER A 120 32.39 -30.68 20.75
C SER A 120 31.28 -30.61 21.78
N ILE A 121 31.04 -31.71 22.48
CA ILE A 121 29.99 -31.80 23.50
C ILE A 121 30.61 -32.32 24.79
N GLN A 122 30.38 -31.61 25.89
CA GLN A 122 30.63 -32.11 27.24
C GLN A 122 29.28 -32.46 27.88
N LEU A 123 29.11 -33.75 28.20
CA LEU A 123 27.85 -34.27 28.73
C LEU A 123 27.82 -34.14 30.24
N GLY A 124 26.70 -33.64 30.79
CA GLY A 124 26.47 -33.59 32.24
C GLY A 124 27.30 -32.54 32.98
N VAL A 125 27.42 -31.33 32.43
CA VAL A 125 28.16 -30.20 33.05
C VAL A 125 27.46 -29.58 34.26
N ALA A 126 26.17 -29.87 34.44
CA ALA A 126 25.40 -29.53 35.65
C ALA A 126 24.16 -30.43 35.80
N GLN A 127 23.82 -30.78 37.04
CA GLN A 127 22.55 -31.44 37.35
C GLN A 127 21.37 -30.46 37.27
N TYR A 128 20.21 -30.99 36.86
CA TYR A 128 18.96 -30.25 36.94
C TYR A 128 18.60 -29.91 38.38
N ARG A 129 18.03 -28.74 38.58
CA ARG A 129 17.24 -28.42 39.77
C ARG A 129 15.86 -27.96 39.33
N ARG A 130 14.86 -28.24 40.16
CA ARG A 130 13.49 -27.75 39.95
C ARG A 130 13.50 -26.23 39.78
N ASP A 131 12.62 -25.71 38.94
CA ASP A 131 12.43 -24.27 38.70
C ASP A 131 13.63 -23.55 38.04
N GLN A 132 14.56 -24.31 37.43
CA GLN A 132 15.53 -23.77 36.48
C GLN A 132 14.86 -23.40 35.14
N ILE A 133 15.53 -22.54 34.37
CA ILE A 133 15.05 -22.06 33.07
C ILE A 133 14.52 -23.20 32.19
N THR A 134 13.27 -23.06 31.75
CA THR A 134 12.53 -24.10 31.02
C THR A 134 12.01 -23.52 29.71
N PRO A 135 12.67 -23.80 28.56
CA PRO A 135 12.36 -23.15 27.28
C PRO A 135 10.87 -23.24 26.87
N THR A 136 10.25 -24.40 27.06
CA THR A 136 8.84 -24.62 26.71
C THR A 136 7.89 -23.76 27.54
N PHE A 137 8.19 -23.54 28.82
CA PHE A 137 7.42 -22.66 29.69
C PHE A 137 7.53 -21.19 29.27
N HIS A 138 8.73 -20.73 28.91
CA HIS A 138 8.92 -19.35 28.43
C HIS A 138 8.18 -19.12 27.10
N ILE A 139 8.27 -20.07 26.16
CA ILE A 139 7.53 -20.02 24.90
C ILE A 139 6.02 -19.96 25.18
N ALA A 140 5.50 -20.84 26.04
CA ALA A 140 4.08 -20.86 26.37
C ALA A 140 3.62 -19.54 27.00
N ARG A 141 4.40 -18.99 27.94
CA ARG A 141 4.11 -17.71 28.59
C ARG A 141 4.02 -16.55 27.59
N VAL A 142 4.96 -16.47 26.65
CA VAL A 142 4.96 -15.42 25.61
C VAL A 142 3.77 -15.62 24.66
N VAL A 143 3.53 -16.84 24.17
CA VAL A 143 2.39 -17.14 23.28
C VAL A 143 1.06 -16.80 23.95
N THR A 144 0.81 -17.26 25.18
CA THR A 144 -0.42 -16.94 25.91
C THR A 144 -0.57 -15.43 26.16
N ARG A 145 0.52 -14.70 26.42
CA ARG A 145 0.47 -13.23 26.53
C ARG A 145 0.04 -12.59 25.20
N LEU A 146 0.61 -13.03 24.08
CA LEU A 146 0.28 -12.52 22.76
C LEU A 146 -1.14 -12.88 22.33
N MET A 147 -1.64 -14.06 22.71
CA MET A 147 -3.04 -14.46 22.49
C MET A 147 -4.04 -13.56 23.23
N LYS A 148 -3.65 -12.95 24.35
CA LYS A 148 -4.45 -11.93 25.05
C LYS A 148 -4.35 -10.54 24.41
N GLN A 149 -3.35 -10.32 23.55
CA GLN A 149 -3.02 -9.03 22.92
C GLN A 149 -3.12 -9.14 21.39
N LEU A 150 -4.24 -9.67 20.91
CA LEU A 150 -4.49 -9.78 19.46
C LEU A 150 -4.53 -8.39 18.83
N ILE A 151 -3.94 -8.29 17.63
CA ILE A 151 -3.81 -7.03 16.93
C ILE A 151 -4.81 -6.94 15.76
N GLN A 152 -5.02 -5.71 15.29
CA GLN A 152 -5.72 -5.43 14.05
C GLN A 152 -4.71 -4.98 12.99
N ARG A 153 -4.84 -5.52 11.77
CA ARG A 153 -4.01 -5.14 10.64
C ARG A 153 -4.81 -5.20 9.34
N ASP A 154 -4.68 -4.18 8.50
CA ASP A 154 -5.33 -4.12 7.17
C ASP A 154 -6.85 -4.38 7.23
N GLY A 155 -7.50 -3.93 8.31
CA GLY A 155 -8.94 -4.12 8.55
C GLY A 155 -9.35 -5.51 9.05
N VAL A 156 -8.39 -6.38 9.37
CA VAL A 156 -8.61 -7.70 9.99
C VAL A 156 -8.23 -7.62 11.47
N ASP A 157 -9.18 -7.90 12.35
CA ASP A 157 -8.98 -7.98 13.80
C ASP A 157 -8.61 -9.41 14.24
N GLY A 158 -8.31 -9.61 15.53
CA GLY A 158 -8.10 -10.95 16.09
C GLY A 158 -6.84 -11.67 15.60
N LEU A 159 -5.80 -10.94 15.17
CA LEU A 159 -4.57 -11.53 14.63
C LEU A 159 -3.55 -11.83 15.73
N LEU A 160 -3.05 -13.06 15.78
CA LEU A 160 -1.93 -13.42 16.64
C LEU A 160 -0.60 -13.02 15.98
N ASN A 161 0.05 -12.01 16.56
CA ASN A 161 1.32 -11.52 16.05
C ASN A 161 2.50 -12.35 16.60
N LEU A 162 3.10 -13.17 15.74
CA LEU A 162 4.32 -13.93 16.00
C LEU A 162 5.45 -13.47 15.06
N ASP A 163 5.38 -12.27 14.48
CA ASP A 163 6.44 -11.73 13.63
C ASP A 163 7.77 -11.69 14.39
N ASN A 164 8.84 -12.20 13.77
CA ASN A 164 10.16 -12.28 14.37
C ASN A 164 10.12 -12.81 15.84
N PHE A 165 9.38 -13.89 16.07
CA PHE A 165 9.06 -14.39 17.41
C PHE A 165 10.30 -14.62 18.28
N GLY A 166 11.40 -15.09 17.68
CA GLY A 166 12.68 -15.30 18.37
C GLY A 166 13.32 -14.03 18.94
N GLY A 167 12.91 -12.85 18.46
CA GLY A 167 13.41 -11.55 18.89
C GLY A 167 12.76 -10.99 20.15
N HIS A 168 11.81 -11.70 20.78
CA HIS A 168 11.19 -11.22 22.01
C HIS A 168 12.22 -11.09 23.16
N PRO A 169 12.20 -9.97 23.92
CA PRO A 169 13.13 -9.75 25.04
C PRO A 169 13.11 -10.86 26.10
N GLU A 170 11.98 -11.53 26.29
CA GLU A 170 11.83 -12.67 27.19
C GLU A 170 12.68 -13.89 26.80
N PHE A 171 13.20 -13.91 25.57
CA PHE A 171 14.10 -14.94 25.06
C PHE A 171 15.58 -14.53 25.14
N LYS A 172 15.96 -13.45 25.85
CA LYS A 172 17.37 -13.02 25.98
C LYS A 172 18.37 -14.13 26.35
N ASN A 173 17.92 -15.14 27.11
CA ASN A 173 18.74 -16.26 27.58
C ASN A 173 18.46 -17.57 26.81
N LEU A 174 17.56 -17.55 25.83
CA LEU A 174 17.03 -18.70 25.11
C LEU A 174 17.10 -18.47 23.60
N VAL A 175 17.69 -19.40 22.86
CA VAL A 175 17.65 -19.31 21.40
C VAL A 175 16.35 -19.95 20.91
N VAL A 176 15.39 -19.10 20.52
CA VAL A 176 14.08 -19.51 19.99
C VAL A 176 14.01 -19.20 18.50
N SER A 177 13.76 -20.22 17.68
CA SER A 177 13.61 -20.07 16.23
C SER A 177 12.49 -20.97 15.72
N LEU A 178 11.49 -20.38 15.07
CA LEU A 178 10.41 -21.16 14.44
C LEU A 178 10.87 -21.84 13.14
N GLY A 179 12.11 -21.59 12.68
CA GLY A 179 12.79 -22.39 11.67
C GLY A 179 13.09 -23.84 12.14
N ASN A 180 13.05 -24.09 13.45
CA ASN A 180 13.04 -25.43 14.01
C ASN A 180 11.59 -25.96 14.10
N PRO A 181 11.24 -27.04 13.37
CA PRO A 181 9.87 -27.57 13.35
C PRO A 181 9.34 -27.97 14.73
N SER A 182 10.20 -28.44 15.65
CA SER A 182 9.80 -28.83 17.00
C SER A 182 9.39 -27.61 17.85
N ILE A 183 10.06 -26.47 17.66
CA ILE A 183 9.73 -25.22 18.36
C ILE A 183 8.41 -24.66 17.81
N LEU A 184 8.25 -24.63 16.49
CA LEU A 184 6.99 -24.24 15.87
C LEU A 184 5.83 -25.16 16.28
N MET A 185 6.08 -26.47 16.42
CA MET A 185 5.12 -27.43 16.96
C MET A 185 4.69 -27.08 18.39
N ASN A 186 5.64 -26.77 19.27
CA ASN A 186 5.32 -26.35 20.64
C ASN A 186 4.45 -25.07 20.64
N VAL A 187 4.80 -24.06 19.82
CA VAL A 187 3.97 -22.84 19.67
C VAL A 187 2.55 -23.20 19.22
N CYS A 188 2.40 -24.04 18.20
CA CYS A 188 1.08 -24.46 17.71
C CYS A 188 0.30 -25.26 18.76
N GLN A 189 0.97 -26.08 19.57
CA GLN A 189 0.33 -26.83 20.67
C GLN A 189 -0.17 -25.90 21.78
N VAL A 190 0.62 -24.89 22.16
CA VAL A 190 0.17 -23.89 23.15
C VAL A 190 -1.07 -23.17 22.65
N ILE A 191 -1.07 -22.74 21.37
CA ILE A 191 -2.23 -22.10 20.75
C ILE A 191 -3.44 -23.04 20.71
N HIS A 192 -3.23 -24.30 20.32
CA HIS A 192 -4.31 -25.28 20.17
C HIS A 192 -4.98 -25.62 21.49
N ASN A 193 -4.21 -25.67 22.58
CA ASN A 193 -4.67 -26.07 23.92
C ASN A 193 -5.24 -24.91 24.75
N ASP A 194 -5.09 -23.65 24.31
CA ASP A 194 -5.66 -22.49 25.00
C ASP A 194 -7.10 -22.23 24.52
N ASP A 195 -8.03 -23.06 25.01
CA ASP A 195 -9.45 -23.00 24.63
C ASP A 195 -10.11 -21.65 24.95
N ASN A 196 -9.55 -20.83 25.86
CA ASN A 196 -10.16 -19.55 26.22
C ASN A 196 -9.91 -18.49 25.13
N GLU A 197 -8.68 -18.43 24.60
CA GLU A 197 -8.29 -17.39 23.66
C GLU A 197 -8.33 -17.85 22.20
N ARG A 198 -8.22 -19.16 21.93
CA ARG A 198 -8.15 -19.71 20.57
C ARG A 198 -9.34 -19.33 19.69
N PHE A 199 -10.55 -19.25 20.24
CA PHE A 199 -11.75 -18.91 19.47
C PHE A 199 -11.81 -17.44 19.02
N ARG A 200 -10.95 -16.57 19.59
CA ARG A 200 -10.83 -15.16 19.20
C ARG A 200 -9.87 -14.95 18.03
N LEU A 201 -9.15 -16.00 17.63
CA LEU A 201 -8.16 -15.93 16.56
C LEU A 201 -8.83 -15.89 15.19
N ASN A 202 -8.51 -14.85 14.43
CA ASN A 202 -8.93 -14.68 13.04
C ASN A 202 -7.74 -14.73 12.07
N GLY A 203 -6.54 -15.06 12.55
CA GLY A 203 -5.38 -15.24 11.69
C GLY A 203 -4.04 -15.18 12.42
N PHE A 204 -2.97 -15.41 11.67
CA PHE A 204 -1.62 -15.53 12.19
C PHE A 204 -0.64 -14.68 11.38
N ILE A 205 0.22 -13.94 12.09
CA ILE A 205 1.37 -13.28 11.51
C ILE A 205 2.62 -14.07 11.90
N LEU A 206 3.17 -14.82 10.95
CA LEU A 206 4.33 -15.70 11.12
C LEU A 206 5.52 -15.22 10.27
N SER A 207 5.54 -13.95 9.88
CA SER A 207 6.61 -13.37 9.07
C SER A 207 7.95 -13.32 9.80
N ASN A 208 9.04 -13.28 9.03
CA ASN A 208 10.42 -13.10 9.56
C ASN A 208 10.90 -14.17 10.56
N ASN A 209 10.40 -15.40 10.45
CA ASN A 209 10.66 -16.47 11.42
C ASN A 209 11.56 -17.60 10.92
N ARG A 210 12.06 -17.48 9.67
CA ARG A 210 12.92 -18.48 9.02
C ARG A 210 12.28 -19.86 8.91
N ILE A 211 10.95 -19.94 8.93
CA ILE A 211 10.19 -21.19 8.83
C ILE A 211 10.51 -21.87 7.50
N ARG A 212 10.95 -23.13 7.58
CA ARG A 212 11.25 -23.97 6.41
C ARG A 212 10.28 -25.13 6.25
N ASP A 213 9.61 -25.51 7.33
CA ASP A 213 8.62 -26.57 7.38
C ASP A 213 7.41 -26.08 8.17
N ILE A 214 6.28 -25.99 7.48
CA ILE A 214 5.03 -25.45 8.02
C ILE A 214 4.06 -26.56 8.47
N ARG A 215 4.46 -27.84 8.43
CA ARG A 215 3.62 -28.96 8.90
C ARG A 215 2.99 -28.74 10.28
N PRO A 216 3.65 -28.11 11.27
CA PRO A 216 3.00 -27.87 12.56
C PRO A 216 1.69 -27.07 12.51
N LEU A 217 1.49 -26.23 11.48
CA LEU A 217 0.26 -25.46 11.31
C LEU A 217 -0.98 -26.34 11.09
N THR A 218 -0.82 -27.64 10.78
CA THR A 218 -1.95 -28.56 10.65
C THR A 218 -2.74 -28.72 11.95
N LEU A 219 -2.14 -28.45 13.12
CA LEU A 219 -2.85 -28.42 14.40
C LEU A 219 -3.87 -27.28 14.49
N LEU A 220 -3.72 -26.26 13.66
CA LEU A 220 -4.55 -25.06 13.66
C LEU A 220 -5.58 -25.08 12.52
N SER A 221 -5.64 -26.17 11.75
CA SER A 221 -6.58 -26.40 10.65
C SER A 221 -8.04 -26.55 11.11
N ASN A 222 -8.95 -26.70 10.14
CA ASN A 222 -10.41 -26.87 10.33
C ASN A 222 -11.13 -25.65 10.92
N VAL A 223 -10.53 -24.47 10.75
CA VAL A 223 -11.10 -23.16 11.08
C VAL A 223 -10.85 -22.24 9.89
N ASP A 224 -11.82 -21.39 9.56
CA ASP A 224 -11.69 -20.39 8.51
C ASP A 224 -11.14 -19.09 9.13
N TYR A 225 -9.89 -18.75 8.81
CA TYR A 225 -9.25 -17.51 9.25
C TYR A 225 -9.40 -16.41 8.19
N ALA A 226 -9.12 -15.16 8.55
CA ALA A 226 -8.97 -14.07 7.60
C ALA A 226 -7.55 -13.97 7.02
N LEU A 227 -6.50 -14.30 7.78
CA LEU A 227 -5.11 -14.09 7.34
C LEU A 227 -4.13 -15.18 7.79
N LEU A 228 -3.28 -15.61 6.87
CA LEU A 228 -2.04 -16.36 7.15
C LEU A 228 -0.85 -15.63 6.49
N ASP A 229 -0.08 -14.89 7.29
CA ASP A 229 1.12 -14.19 6.81
C ASP A 229 2.38 -15.06 7.04
N LEU A 230 2.95 -15.58 5.95
CA LEU A 230 4.17 -16.39 5.94
C LEU A 230 5.34 -15.67 5.27
N ARG A 231 5.27 -14.35 5.07
CA ARG A 231 6.31 -13.59 4.35
C ARG A 231 7.69 -13.68 5.00
N SER A 232 8.74 -13.53 4.19
CA SER A 232 10.13 -13.46 4.67
C SER A 232 10.56 -14.69 5.49
N ASN A 233 10.11 -15.89 5.08
CA ASN A 233 10.52 -17.17 5.64
C ASN A 233 11.45 -17.93 4.67
N LYS A 234 11.73 -19.22 4.93
CA LYS A 234 12.63 -20.08 4.15
C LYS A 234 11.89 -21.22 3.46
N ILE A 235 10.62 -21.02 3.10
CA ILE A 235 9.79 -22.02 2.43
C ILE A 235 10.29 -22.19 0.99
N LYS A 236 10.76 -23.41 0.67
CA LYS A 236 11.35 -23.76 -0.65
C LYS A 236 10.48 -24.73 -1.46
N SER A 237 9.60 -25.51 -0.83
CA SER A 237 8.88 -26.61 -1.49
C SER A 237 7.38 -26.33 -1.55
N ALA A 238 6.86 -26.17 -2.77
CA ALA A 238 5.43 -26.02 -3.02
C ALA A 238 4.65 -27.28 -2.62
N GLU A 239 5.16 -28.47 -2.91
CA GLU A 239 4.54 -29.74 -2.52
C GLU A 239 4.32 -29.83 -1.00
N ARG A 240 5.35 -29.50 -0.19
CA ARG A 240 5.24 -29.51 1.27
C ARG A 240 4.30 -28.43 1.79
N LEU A 241 4.29 -27.25 1.16
CA LEU A 241 3.37 -26.16 1.47
C LEU A 241 1.92 -26.61 1.25
N CYS A 242 1.61 -27.13 0.06
CA CYS A 242 0.28 -27.60 -0.31
C CYS A 242 -0.22 -28.71 0.63
N ARG A 243 0.63 -29.70 0.94
CA ARG A 243 0.25 -30.78 1.86
C ARG A 243 -0.02 -30.29 3.28
N ALA A 244 0.76 -29.33 3.78
CA ALA A 244 0.56 -28.81 5.14
C ALA A 244 -0.66 -27.90 5.24
N LEU A 245 -1.02 -27.19 4.16
CA LEU A 245 -2.17 -26.28 4.13
C LEU A 245 -3.43 -26.91 3.51
N GLU A 246 -3.45 -28.22 3.26
CA GLU A 246 -4.57 -28.92 2.63
C GLU A 246 -5.90 -28.72 3.39
N GLN A 247 -5.85 -28.73 4.72
CA GLN A 247 -6.99 -28.50 5.61
C GLN A 247 -6.99 -27.13 6.30
N PHE A 248 -6.02 -26.27 5.97
CA PHE A 248 -5.91 -24.94 6.52
C PHE A 248 -6.59 -23.95 5.58
N ARG A 249 -7.49 -23.11 6.10
CA ARG A 249 -8.24 -22.13 5.31
C ARG A 249 -8.04 -20.74 5.85
N ALA A 250 -7.79 -19.78 4.96
CA ALA A 250 -7.84 -18.37 5.31
C ALA A 250 -8.25 -17.54 4.10
N ARG A 251 -8.85 -16.36 4.30
CA ARG A 251 -9.16 -15.45 3.17
C ARG A 251 -7.90 -15.09 2.38
N GLU A 252 -6.80 -14.75 3.06
CA GLU A 252 -5.56 -14.31 2.42
C GLU A 252 -4.32 -15.07 2.92
N LEU A 253 -3.46 -15.44 1.97
CA LEU A 253 -2.15 -16.06 2.20
C LEU A 253 -1.04 -15.12 1.71
N LEU A 254 -0.09 -14.77 2.58
CA LEU A 254 1.06 -13.95 2.18
C LEU A 254 2.33 -14.80 2.13
N LEU A 255 3.01 -14.83 0.97
CA LEU A 255 4.19 -15.67 0.68
C LEU A 255 5.41 -14.87 0.19
N GLU A 256 5.31 -13.57 -0.06
CA GLU A 256 6.43 -12.71 -0.47
C GLU A 256 7.74 -12.99 0.29
N ASN A 257 8.87 -12.80 -0.40
CA ASN A 257 10.23 -13.00 0.15
C ASN A 257 10.56 -14.42 0.62
N ASN A 258 9.75 -15.44 0.30
CA ASN A 258 10.14 -16.83 0.43
C ASN A 258 10.85 -17.35 -0.83
N PRO A 259 11.79 -18.30 -0.73
CA PRO A 259 12.39 -18.94 -1.90
C PRO A 259 11.39 -19.55 -2.90
N ILE A 260 10.24 -20.06 -2.41
CA ILE A 260 9.18 -20.66 -3.24
C ILE A 260 8.69 -19.73 -4.36
N VAL A 261 8.63 -18.41 -4.10
CA VAL A 261 8.11 -17.42 -5.09
C VAL A 261 9.08 -17.19 -6.25
N LYS A 262 10.33 -17.63 -6.13
CA LYS A 262 11.38 -17.50 -7.15
C LYS A 262 11.49 -18.74 -8.05
N ILE A 263 10.68 -19.78 -7.80
CA ILE A 263 10.70 -21.01 -8.59
C ILE A 263 9.97 -20.74 -9.92
N SER A 264 10.52 -21.22 -11.03
CA SER A 264 10.00 -20.99 -12.39
C SER A 264 8.53 -21.39 -12.60
N ASN A 265 8.01 -22.34 -11.80
CA ASN A 265 6.64 -22.82 -11.89
C ASN A 265 5.71 -22.24 -10.82
N PHE A 266 6.15 -21.22 -10.07
CA PHE A 266 5.28 -20.47 -9.17
C PHE A 266 4.53 -19.38 -9.95
N PRO A 267 3.23 -19.15 -9.73
CA PRO A 267 2.36 -19.77 -8.72
C PRO A 267 1.60 -21.02 -9.20
N ALA A 268 1.86 -21.54 -10.41
CA ALA A 268 1.16 -22.72 -10.93
C ALA A 268 1.24 -23.96 -10.01
N ASN A 269 2.35 -24.14 -9.31
CA ASN A 269 2.60 -25.25 -8.39
C ASN A 269 1.85 -25.18 -7.03
N ILE A 270 1.14 -24.08 -6.72
CA ILE A 270 0.30 -23.97 -5.52
C ILE A 270 -1.21 -24.04 -5.82
N LYS A 271 -1.60 -24.34 -7.07
CA LYS A 271 -3.00 -24.35 -7.53
C LYS A 271 -3.96 -25.18 -6.67
N SER A 272 -3.50 -26.26 -6.05
CA SER A 272 -4.32 -27.09 -5.16
C SER A 272 -4.89 -26.35 -3.95
N LEU A 273 -4.34 -25.18 -3.62
CA LEU A 273 -4.78 -24.33 -2.52
C LEU A 273 -5.85 -23.30 -2.93
N GLU A 274 -6.29 -23.29 -4.20
CA GLU A 274 -7.29 -22.32 -4.71
C GLU A 274 -8.62 -22.37 -3.95
N SER A 275 -9.03 -23.54 -3.45
CA SER A 275 -10.24 -23.68 -2.62
C SER A 275 -10.05 -23.20 -1.18
N ASN A 276 -8.82 -22.96 -0.75
CA ASN A 276 -8.47 -22.69 0.65
C ASN A 276 -8.18 -21.20 0.89
N PHE A 277 -7.86 -20.44 -0.16
CA PHE A 277 -7.52 -19.02 -0.09
C PHE A 277 -8.13 -18.21 -1.24
N GLU A 278 -8.69 -17.04 -0.93
CA GLU A 278 -9.24 -16.11 -1.93
C GLU A 278 -8.15 -15.22 -2.54
N LEU A 279 -7.18 -14.81 -1.72
CA LEU A 279 -6.08 -13.92 -2.09
C LEU A 279 -4.72 -14.57 -1.80
N VAL A 280 -3.74 -14.33 -2.66
CA VAL A 280 -2.32 -14.53 -2.37
C VAL A 280 -1.54 -13.27 -2.68
N ASP A 281 -0.81 -12.75 -1.69
CA ASP A 281 -0.03 -11.51 -1.80
C ASP A 281 -0.88 -10.34 -2.37
N GLY A 282 -2.10 -10.15 -1.84
CA GLY A 282 -3.04 -9.12 -2.28
C GLY A 282 -3.70 -9.36 -3.65
N LYS A 283 -3.41 -10.46 -4.35
CA LYS A 283 -3.98 -10.78 -5.66
C LYS A 283 -5.01 -11.91 -5.57
N PRO A 284 -6.15 -11.82 -6.29
CA PRO A 284 -7.09 -12.93 -6.35
C PRO A 284 -6.42 -14.23 -6.81
N PHE A 285 -6.66 -15.34 -6.11
CA PHE A 285 -6.00 -16.61 -6.35
C PHE A 285 -6.16 -17.06 -7.82
N ASN A 286 -7.37 -16.94 -8.35
CA ASN A 286 -7.70 -17.25 -9.75
C ASN A 286 -7.02 -16.34 -10.79
N MET A 287 -6.40 -15.23 -10.37
CA MET A 287 -5.63 -14.32 -11.20
C MET A 287 -4.12 -14.57 -11.12
N LEU A 288 -3.64 -15.37 -10.17
CA LEU A 288 -2.21 -15.67 -10.00
C LEU A 288 -1.60 -16.34 -11.24
N HIS A 289 -2.42 -17.07 -12.01
CA HIS A 289 -1.98 -17.76 -13.23
C HIS A 289 -2.02 -16.88 -14.50
N LYS A 290 -2.25 -15.56 -14.41
CA LYS A 290 -2.35 -14.68 -15.59
C LYS A 290 -1.04 -13.96 -15.95
N SER A 291 -0.50 -14.40 -17.09
CA SER A 291 0.54 -13.84 -17.98
C SER A 291 1.88 -13.42 -17.37
N VAL A 292 2.83 -14.36 -17.34
CA VAL A 292 4.26 -14.03 -17.41
C VAL A 292 4.52 -13.40 -18.78
N SER A 293 5.21 -12.25 -18.83
CA SER A 293 5.54 -11.60 -20.09
C SER A 293 6.63 -12.39 -20.84
N PRO A 294 6.53 -12.59 -22.16
CA PRO A 294 7.59 -13.22 -22.96
C PRO A 294 8.94 -12.50 -22.84
N LEU A 295 8.92 -11.18 -22.57
CA LEU A 295 10.14 -10.38 -22.38
C LEU A 295 10.92 -10.72 -21.10
N ASP A 296 10.31 -11.42 -20.12
CA ASP A 296 10.97 -11.74 -18.85
C ASP A 296 11.75 -13.05 -18.86
N VAL A 297 11.29 -14.02 -19.66
CA VAL A 297 11.72 -15.42 -19.53
C VAL A 297 12.01 -16.08 -20.87
N GLU A 298 11.46 -15.57 -21.97
CA GLU A 298 11.46 -16.29 -23.25
C GLU A 298 12.26 -15.61 -24.36
N ILE A 299 12.33 -14.29 -24.37
CA ILE A 299 13.00 -13.51 -25.42
C ILE A 299 14.28 -12.92 -24.84
N ASP A 300 15.42 -13.32 -25.40
CA ASP A 300 16.70 -12.66 -25.15
C ASP A 300 16.83 -11.45 -26.10
N LEU A 301 16.61 -10.25 -25.56
CA LEU A 301 16.61 -9.01 -26.35
C LEU A 301 17.99 -8.65 -26.95
N GLU A 302 19.07 -9.28 -26.50
CA GLU A 302 20.41 -9.06 -27.06
C GLU A 302 20.69 -9.99 -28.25
N VAL A 303 20.12 -11.19 -28.26
CA VAL A 303 20.49 -12.25 -29.22
C VAL A 303 19.37 -12.54 -30.20
N ASP A 304 18.11 -12.51 -29.77
CA ASP A 304 16.99 -12.96 -30.59
C ASP A 304 16.60 -11.94 -31.66
N GLY A 305 16.16 -12.47 -32.80
CA GLY A 305 15.70 -11.70 -33.95
C GLY A 305 16.80 -10.98 -34.76
N ALA A 306 16.44 -10.53 -35.95
CA ALA A 306 17.32 -9.77 -36.84
C ALA A 306 17.13 -8.27 -36.63
N ARG A 307 18.21 -7.56 -36.27
CA ARG A 307 18.18 -6.10 -36.07
C ARG A 307 17.91 -5.36 -37.38
N ILE A 308 16.94 -4.45 -37.36
CA ILE A 308 16.67 -3.47 -38.42
C ILE A 308 16.86 -2.06 -37.84
N ASP A 309 17.81 -1.32 -38.41
CA ASP A 309 18.11 0.07 -38.10
C ASP A 309 18.42 0.84 -39.40
N THR A 310 18.74 2.13 -39.29
CA THR A 310 18.97 3.03 -40.43
C THR A 310 20.02 2.55 -41.42
N ASN A 311 20.94 1.65 -41.03
CA ASN A 311 22.01 1.16 -41.89
C ASN A 311 21.61 -0.05 -42.73
N ASN A 312 20.54 -0.75 -42.37
CA ASN A 312 20.15 -2.02 -43.00
C ASN A 312 18.64 -2.15 -43.27
N MET A 313 17.90 -1.03 -43.30
CA MET A 313 16.46 -0.98 -43.60
C MET A 313 16.05 -1.73 -44.88
N TRP A 314 16.95 -1.81 -45.87
CA TRP A 314 16.73 -2.54 -47.13
C TRP A 314 16.49 -4.05 -46.94
N LYS A 315 16.83 -4.63 -45.79
CA LYS A 315 16.55 -6.04 -45.45
C LYS A 315 15.11 -6.29 -44.99
N LEU A 316 14.34 -5.23 -44.72
CA LEU A 316 12.97 -5.37 -44.20
C LEU A 316 12.05 -6.30 -45.04
N PRO A 317 12.11 -6.32 -46.39
CA PRO A 317 11.27 -7.21 -47.20
C PRO A 317 11.43 -8.70 -46.87
N GLU A 318 12.56 -9.13 -46.27
CA GLU A 318 12.78 -10.51 -45.81
C GLU A 318 11.73 -10.98 -44.78
N PHE A 319 11.02 -10.03 -44.14
CA PHE A 319 10.06 -10.29 -43.07
C PHE A 319 8.59 -10.10 -43.48
N GLU A 320 8.29 -9.84 -44.76
CA GLU A 320 6.94 -9.48 -45.24
C GLU A 320 5.85 -10.49 -44.86
N ASN A 321 6.19 -11.78 -44.91
CA ASN A 321 5.26 -12.87 -44.61
C ASN A 321 5.42 -13.43 -43.18
N SER A 322 6.15 -12.73 -42.30
CA SER A 322 6.38 -13.23 -40.95
C SER A 322 5.14 -13.13 -40.06
N GLN A 323 4.89 -14.19 -39.30
CA GLN A 323 3.87 -14.25 -38.25
C GLN A 323 4.48 -14.20 -36.83
N HIS A 324 5.78 -13.91 -36.73
CA HIS A 324 6.50 -13.85 -35.46
C HIS A 324 6.20 -12.55 -34.71
N TRP A 325 6.59 -12.52 -33.44
CA TRP A 325 6.73 -11.28 -32.70
C TRP A 325 7.94 -10.48 -33.22
N HIS A 326 7.76 -9.18 -33.33
CA HIS A 326 8.80 -8.19 -33.64
C HIS A 326 8.91 -7.22 -32.47
N ALA A 327 10.13 -6.86 -32.08
CA ALA A 327 10.38 -5.96 -30.96
C ALA A 327 10.80 -4.57 -31.45
N PHE A 328 10.23 -3.54 -30.84
CA PHE A 328 10.60 -2.13 -31.02
C PHE A 328 11.46 -1.68 -29.85
N PHE A 329 12.49 -0.88 -30.12
CA PHE A 329 13.39 -0.31 -29.10
C PHE A 329 13.55 1.19 -29.33
N ILE A 330 12.94 2.00 -28.47
CA ILE A 330 13.00 3.47 -28.56
C ILE A 330 13.84 3.98 -27.38
N PRO A 331 15.02 4.59 -27.63
CA PRO A 331 15.85 5.15 -26.56
C PRO A 331 15.17 6.31 -25.83
N ASP A 332 15.20 6.29 -24.51
CA ASP A 332 14.85 7.40 -23.64
C ASP A 332 15.74 7.37 -22.38
N PRO A 333 17.01 7.84 -22.46
CA PRO A 333 18.03 7.71 -21.41
C PRO A 333 17.64 8.19 -20.01
N ILE A 334 16.69 9.11 -19.92
CA ILE A 334 16.28 9.78 -18.68
C ILE A 334 14.84 9.43 -18.27
N GLN A 335 14.20 8.50 -18.98
CA GLN A 335 12.79 8.14 -18.80
C GLN A 335 11.89 9.38 -18.77
N GLU A 336 12.06 10.26 -19.75
CA GLU A 336 11.33 11.52 -19.88
C GLU A 336 9.81 11.28 -19.99
N PHE A 337 9.41 10.17 -20.63
CA PHE A 337 8.01 9.87 -20.91
C PHE A 337 7.50 8.69 -20.09
N ASN A 338 6.33 8.86 -19.48
CA ASN A 338 5.55 7.71 -19.04
C ASN A 338 4.94 6.97 -20.25
N GLN A 339 4.47 5.75 -20.05
CA GLN A 339 3.92 4.90 -21.11
C GLN A 339 2.83 5.58 -21.94
N GLU A 340 1.90 6.30 -21.30
CA GLU A 340 0.77 6.92 -21.98
C GLU A 340 1.23 8.05 -22.92
N VAL A 341 2.08 8.95 -22.40
CA VAL A 341 2.65 10.06 -23.18
C VAL A 341 3.55 9.55 -24.30
N PHE A 342 4.33 8.49 -24.02
CA PHE A 342 5.17 7.83 -25.03
C PHE A 342 4.33 7.35 -26.22
N PHE A 343 3.26 6.59 -25.97
CA PHE A 343 2.41 6.09 -27.06
C PHE A 343 1.60 7.20 -27.74
N ASP A 344 1.23 8.27 -27.02
CA ASP A 344 0.60 9.45 -27.63
C ASP A 344 1.51 10.06 -28.71
N PHE A 345 2.82 10.13 -28.48
CA PHE A 345 3.78 10.63 -29.48
C PHE A 345 4.07 9.59 -30.56
N PHE A 346 4.28 8.33 -30.18
CA PHE A 346 4.59 7.26 -31.13
C PHE A 346 3.48 7.08 -32.17
N PHE A 347 2.21 7.13 -31.75
CA PHE A 347 1.07 6.95 -32.64
C PHE A 347 0.84 8.07 -33.65
N ILE A 348 1.49 9.23 -33.51
CA ILE A 348 1.41 10.34 -34.49
C ILE A 348 1.95 9.91 -35.87
N ARG A 349 2.94 9.00 -35.89
CA ARG A 349 3.62 8.55 -37.11
C ARG A 349 3.00 7.29 -37.74
N LEU A 350 1.92 6.77 -37.16
CA LEU A 350 1.19 5.65 -37.76
C LEU A 350 0.32 6.12 -38.92
N ASP A 351 0.09 5.24 -39.89
CA ASP A 351 -0.74 5.53 -41.04
C ASP A 351 -2.15 4.94 -40.78
N PRO A 352 -3.19 5.77 -40.66
CA PRO A 352 -4.53 5.29 -40.35
C PRO A 352 -5.12 4.38 -41.44
N THR A 353 -4.56 4.35 -42.64
CA THR A 353 -5.03 3.52 -43.76
C THR A 353 -4.45 2.10 -43.75
N LEU A 354 -3.41 1.82 -42.97
CA LEU A 354 -2.73 0.52 -42.88
C LEU A 354 -3.29 -0.37 -41.76
N SER A 355 -2.71 -1.55 -41.56
CA SER A 355 -3.14 -2.52 -40.55
C SER A 355 -3.13 -1.95 -39.13
N ASN A 356 -3.99 -2.52 -38.26
CA ASN A 356 -4.04 -2.13 -36.85
C ASN A 356 -2.71 -2.39 -36.15
N PHE A 357 -2.29 -1.45 -35.31
CA PHE A 357 -1.05 -1.53 -34.56
C PHE A 357 -1.35 -1.72 -33.06
N TYR A 358 -1.01 -2.89 -32.52
CA TYR A 358 -1.24 -3.25 -31.11
C TYR A 358 0.09 -3.53 -30.40
N PRO A 359 0.71 -2.52 -29.77
CA PRO A 359 1.85 -2.74 -28.89
C PRO A 359 1.47 -3.68 -27.75
N CYS A 360 2.22 -4.78 -27.61
CA CYS A 360 2.00 -5.79 -26.58
C CYS A 360 3.21 -5.85 -25.64
N TYR A 361 2.97 -6.22 -24.39
CA TYR A 361 4.00 -6.43 -23.36
C TYR A 361 4.97 -5.25 -23.23
N TYR A 362 4.47 -4.03 -23.24
CA TYR A 362 5.32 -2.85 -23.07
C TYR A 362 6.12 -2.91 -21.76
N LYS A 363 7.40 -2.59 -21.85
CA LYS A 363 8.31 -2.41 -20.71
C LYS A 363 9.29 -1.28 -20.98
N TYR A 364 9.84 -0.71 -19.91
CA TYR A 364 10.99 0.16 -19.99
C TYR A 364 12.21 -0.61 -19.48
N ILE A 365 13.16 -0.90 -20.36
CA ILE A 365 14.30 -1.80 -20.12
C ILE A 365 15.57 -1.09 -20.57
N ASN A 366 16.61 -1.07 -19.75
CA ASN A 366 17.95 -0.56 -20.11
C ASN A 366 17.93 0.81 -20.82
N THR A 367 17.12 1.74 -20.30
CA THR A 367 16.94 3.09 -20.84
C THR A 367 16.16 3.21 -22.15
N GLU A 368 15.45 2.15 -22.55
CA GLU A 368 14.67 2.11 -23.79
C GLU A 368 13.23 1.68 -23.50
N HIS A 369 12.28 2.22 -24.27
CA HIS A 369 10.93 1.68 -24.34
C HIS A 369 10.93 0.47 -25.29
N VAL A 370 10.51 -0.68 -24.76
CA VAL A 370 10.48 -1.95 -25.48
C VAL A 370 9.06 -2.48 -25.52
N PHE A 371 8.59 -2.89 -26.69
CA PHE A 371 7.29 -3.55 -26.85
C PHE A 371 7.31 -4.49 -28.05
N LEU A 372 6.37 -5.43 -28.06
CA LEU A 372 6.22 -6.42 -29.11
C LEU A 372 5.02 -6.10 -30.01
N VAL A 373 5.13 -6.39 -31.30
CA VAL A 373 4.03 -6.33 -32.26
C VAL A 373 4.03 -7.55 -33.18
N ARG A 374 2.89 -7.82 -33.81
CA ARG A 374 2.72 -8.89 -34.80
C ARG A 374 1.63 -8.52 -35.81
N ASN A 375 1.64 -9.16 -36.97
CA ASN A 375 0.59 -9.05 -37.99
C ASN A 375 0.31 -7.61 -38.47
N CYS A 376 1.33 -6.76 -38.53
CA CYS A 376 1.23 -5.36 -38.95
C CYS A 376 2.43 -4.95 -39.83
N PHE A 377 2.87 -5.84 -40.73
CA PHE A 377 4.08 -5.63 -41.52
C PHE A 377 4.02 -4.38 -42.40
N ASP A 378 2.88 -4.10 -43.04
CA ASP A 378 2.63 -2.87 -43.80
C ASP A 378 2.86 -1.61 -42.95
N GLN A 379 2.41 -1.61 -41.69
CA GLN A 379 2.63 -0.52 -40.75
C GLN A 379 4.09 -0.41 -40.33
N ILE A 380 4.78 -1.54 -40.12
CA ILE A 380 6.23 -1.57 -39.87
C ILE A 380 6.98 -1.01 -41.08
N ALA A 381 6.61 -1.41 -42.30
CA ALA A 381 7.21 -0.94 -43.54
C ALA A 381 7.03 0.56 -43.74
N HIS A 382 5.87 1.12 -43.39
CA HIS A 382 5.67 2.57 -43.36
C HIS A 382 6.59 3.26 -42.34
N LEU A 383 6.65 2.74 -41.11
CA LEU A 383 7.49 3.31 -40.04
C LEU A 383 8.99 3.27 -40.38
N VAL A 384 9.43 2.23 -41.09
CA VAL A 384 10.79 2.09 -41.57
C VAL A 384 10.98 3.01 -42.78
N ASN A 385 10.34 2.72 -43.91
CA ASN A 385 10.67 3.32 -45.20
C ASN A 385 10.19 4.78 -45.38
N ASN A 386 9.10 5.18 -44.71
CA ASN A 386 8.50 6.51 -44.86
C ASN A 386 8.78 7.41 -43.66
N CYS A 387 8.92 6.84 -42.46
CA CYS A 387 9.21 7.59 -41.24
C CYS A 387 10.68 7.52 -40.80
N ASN A 388 11.55 6.83 -41.54
CA ASN A 388 12.99 6.71 -41.26
C ASN A 388 13.34 6.20 -39.86
N LEU A 389 12.46 5.39 -39.24
CA LEU A 389 12.61 4.95 -37.85
C LEU A 389 12.74 6.13 -36.86
N GLU A 390 12.01 7.21 -37.12
CA GLU A 390 12.03 8.44 -36.32
C GLU A 390 10.68 8.73 -35.65
N MET A 391 10.73 8.94 -34.33
CA MET A 391 9.64 9.47 -33.51
C MET A 391 9.88 10.96 -33.25
N THR A 392 8.87 11.79 -33.47
CA THR A 392 8.95 13.24 -33.27
C THR A 392 8.15 13.66 -32.05
N ILE A 393 8.72 14.55 -31.24
CA ILE A 393 8.06 15.13 -30.07
C ILE A 393 7.55 16.53 -30.42
N PRO A 394 6.22 16.77 -30.42
CA PRO A 394 5.64 18.06 -30.81
C PRO A 394 6.13 19.24 -29.97
N THR A 395 6.47 19.01 -28.70
CA THR A 395 7.05 20.03 -27.82
C THR A 395 8.56 20.08 -28.00
N GLY A 396 9.02 20.89 -28.96
CA GLY A 396 10.44 21.22 -29.13
C GLY A 396 11.14 20.59 -30.35
N ASP A 397 10.39 20.02 -31.30
CA ASP A 397 10.91 19.45 -32.56
C ASP A 397 12.07 18.44 -32.38
N ARG A 398 12.06 17.71 -31.25
CA ARG A 398 13.06 16.69 -30.96
C ARG A 398 12.72 15.40 -31.70
N ILE A 399 13.73 14.79 -32.31
CA ILE A 399 13.62 13.53 -33.04
C ILE A 399 14.37 12.44 -32.28
N PHE A 400 13.68 11.33 -32.04
CA PHE A 400 14.24 10.11 -31.46
C PHE A 400 14.31 9.04 -32.54
N ARG A 401 15.52 8.52 -32.78
CA ARG A 401 15.73 7.39 -33.67
C ARG A 401 15.62 6.10 -32.89
N TYR A 402 14.88 5.14 -33.44
CA TYR A 402 14.68 3.84 -32.86
C TYR A 402 15.13 2.74 -33.81
N TYR A 403 15.19 1.50 -33.31
CA TYR A 403 15.50 0.33 -34.10
C TYR A 403 14.57 -0.82 -33.74
N LEU A 404 14.53 -1.84 -34.60
CA LEU A 404 13.67 -2.99 -34.46
C LEU A 404 14.51 -4.27 -34.34
N ARG A 405 13.94 -5.31 -33.76
CA ARG A 405 14.39 -6.70 -33.93
C ARG A 405 13.24 -7.51 -34.51
N MET A 406 13.44 -8.04 -35.70
CA MET A 406 12.43 -8.81 -36.42
C MET A 406 12.54 -10.29 -36.06
N ASN A 407 11.40 -10.98 -35.93
CA ASN A 407 11.32 -12.41 -35.60
C ASN A 407 11.99 -12.79 -34.27
N VAL A 408 11.70 -12.04 -33.20
CA VAL A 408 12.26 -12.32 -31.86
C VAL A 408 11.65 -13.56 -31.20
N SER A 409 10.43 -13.97 -31.60
CA SER A 409 9.79 -15.17 -31.04
C SER A 409 8.62 -15.66 -31.91
N THR A 410 8.38 -16.96 -31.94
CA THR A 410 7.13 -17.51 -32.48
C THR A 410 5.96 -17.25 -31.52
N VAL A 411 4.74 -17.21 -32.03
CA VAL A 411 3.54 -17.09 -31.18
C VAL A 411 3.29 -18.43 -30.48
N LYS A 412 3.16 -18.39 -29.15
CA LYS A 412 2.82 -19.55 -28.31
C LYS A 412 1.42 -19.41 -27.74
N GLN A 413 0.82 -20.52 -27.31
CA GLN A 413 -0.58 -20.59 -26.89
C GLN A 413 -0.93 -19.66 -25.71
N HIS A 414 0.01 -19.40 -24.82
CA HIS A 414 -0.19 -18.54 -23.65
C HIS A 414 0.10 -17.05 -23.92
N HIS A 415 0.53 -16.69 -25.13
CA HIS A 415 0.75 -15.29 -25.47
C HIS A 415 -0.60 -14.56 -25.67
N VAL A 416 -0.63 -13.26 -25.37
CA VAL A 416 -1.81 -12.42 -25.56
C VAL A 416 -2.22 -12.34 -27.02
N ASP A 417 -3.52 -12.48 -27.26
CA ASP A 417 -4.16 -12.07 -28.50
C ASP A 417 -4.90 -10.74 -28.27
N PRO A 418 -4.48 -9.64 -28.94
CA PRO A 418 -5.14 -8.34 -28.80
C PRO A 418 -6.65 -8.39 -29.04
N GLU A 419 -7.11 -9.16 -30.02
CA GLU A 419 -8.53 -9.23 -30.37
C GLU A 419 -9.34 -9.95 -29.30
N GLU A 420 -8.83 -11.06 -28.78
CA GLU A 420 -9.45 -11.79 -27.66
C GLU A 420 -9.50 -10.92 -26.40
N CYS A 421 -8.41 -10.19 -26.11
CA CYS A 421 -8.32 -9.25 -25.00
C CYS A 421 -9.37 -8.14 -25.12
N ILE A 422 -9.54 -7.55 -26.31
CA ILE A 422 -10.57 -6.56 -26.60
C ILE A 422 -11.98 -7.13 -26.40
N GLN A 423 -12.26 -8.33 -26.94
CA GLN A 423 -13.57 -8.97 -26.79
C GLN A 423 -13.92 -9.21 -25.32
N LYS A 424 -12.96 -9.68 -24.53
CA LYS A 424 -13.10 -9.86 -23.09
C LYS A 424 -13.31 -8.54 -22.37
N ALA A 425 -12.53 -7.51 -22.69
CA ALA A 425 -12.64 -6.18 -22.11
C ALA A 425 -14.02 -5.57 -22.35
N VAL A 426 -14.51 -5.59 -23.59
CA VAL A 426 -15.85 -5.10 -23.95
C VAL A 426 -16.93 -5.84 -23.17
N SER A 427 -16.75 -7.15 -22.95
CA SER A 427 -17.69 -7.96 -22.17
C SER A 427 -17.78 -7.52 -20.71
N GLN A 428 -16.63 -7.25 -20.09
CA GLN A 428 -16.51 -6.85 -18.69
C GLN A 428 -16.96 -5.40 -18.43
N CYS A 429 -16.99 -4.57 -19.47
CA CYS A 429 -17.41 -3.18 -19.39
C CYS A 429 -18.93 -2.97 -19.36
N TYR A 430 -19.73 -4.03 -19.54
CA TYR A 430 -21.19 -3.92 -19.57
C TYR A 430 -21.82 -4.04 -18.19
N VAL A 431 -22.61 -3.02 -17.82
CA VAL A 431 -23.35 -2.92 -16.57
C VAL A 431 -24.83 -3.20 -16.83
N ALA A 432 -25.23 -4.46 -16.61
CA ALA A 432 -26.57 -4.95 -16.95
C ALA A 432 -27.71 -4.19 -16.24
N GLN A 433 -27.51 -3.81 -14.96
CA GLN A 433 -28.50 -3.07 -14.16
C GLN A 433 -28.90 -1.75 -14.83
N ASN A 434 -27.94 -1.06 -15.44
CA ASN A 434 -28.15 0.23 -16.09
C ASN A 434 -28.28 0.11 -17.62
N ARG A 435 -28.20 -1.12 -18.16
CA ARG A 435 -28.13 -1.38 -19.60
C ARG A 435 -27.07 -0.51 -20.30
N MET A 436 -25.93 -0.34 -19.64
CA MET A 436 -24.92 0.65 -20.02
C MET A 436 -23.58 -0.04 -20.28
N LEU A 437 -22.94 0.30 -21.40
CA LEU A 437 -21.60 -0.15 -21.74
C LEU A 437 -20.58 0.94 -21.41
N ASN A 438 -19.80 0.72 -20.35
CA ASN A 438 -18.82 1.69 -19.88
C ASN A 438 -17.45 1.47 -20.51
N LEU A 439 -17.15 2.13 -21.63
CA LEU A 439 -15.83 2.13 -22.27
C LEU A 439 -14.99 3.35 -21.89
N GLU A 440 -15.30 4.04 -20.79
CA GLU A 440 -14.47 5.13 -20.28
C GLU A 440 -13.02 4.63 -20.05
N ARG A 441 -12.05 5.44 -20.51
CA ARG A 441 -10.60 5.14 -20.46
C ARG A 441 -10.30 3.68 -20.81
N PHE A 442 -10.79 3.22 -21.96
CA PHE A 442 -10.81 1.80 -22.30
C PHE A 442 -9.42 1.15 -22.24
N HIS A 443 -8.38 1.87 -22.63
CA HIS A 443 -6.98 1.41 -22.56
C HIS A 443 -6.50 1.05 -21.14
N SER A 444 -7.14 1.57 -20.09
CA SER A 444 -6.75 1.36 -18.69
C SER A 444 -7.33 0.11 -18.03
N ARG A 445 -8.10 -0.70 -18.77
CA ARG A 445 -8.74 -1.90 -18.22
C ARG A 445 -7.69 -2.97 -17.93
N GLU A 446 -7.79 -3.61 -16.76
CA GLU A 446 -6.84 -4.64 -16.31
C GLU A 446 -6.66 -5.80 -17.31
N CYS A 447 -7.72 -6.18 -18.02
CA CYS A 447 -7.67 -7.21 -19.06
C CYS A 447 -6.88 -6.79 -20.32
N LEU A 448 -6.50 -5.52 -20.45
CA LEU A 448 -5.71 -4.96 -21.53
C LEU A 448 -4.30 -4.54 -21.05
N LYS A 449 -3.89 -4.84 -19.82
CA LYS A 449 -2.59 -4.41 -19.27
C LYS A 449 -1.37 -4.76 -20.15
N ASP A 450 -1.46 -5.88 -20.85
CA ASP A 450 -0.40 -6.41 -21.72
C ASP A 450 -0.61 -6.02 -23.20
N VAL A 451 -1.65 -5.26 -23.54
CA VAL A 451 -2.01 -4.85 -24.91
C VAL A 451 -2.46 -3.39 -24.94
N MET A 452 -1.68 -2.52 -25.57
CA MET A 452 -2.04 -1.12 -25.75
C MET A 452 -3.13 -0.96 -26.81
N VAL A 453 -4.34 -0.61 -26.39
CA VAL A 453 -5.49 -0.39 -27.28
C VAL A 453 -5.86 1.09 -27.30
N SER A 454 -5.54 1.79 -28.39
CA SER A 454 -5.88 3.21 -28.54
C SER A 454 -7.18 3.43 -29.30
N LEU A 455 -8.19 3.98 -28.63
CA LEU A 455 -9.45 4.38 -29.25
C LEU A 455 -9.36 5.72 -30.01
N SER A 456 -8.19 6.38 -30.02
CA SER A 456 -7.95 7.51 -30.93
C SER A 456 -7.84 7.07 -32.39
N SER A 457 -7.53 5.78 -32.64
CA SER A 457 -7.54 5.18 -33.98
C SER A 457 -8.96 4.87 -34.42
N PRO A 458 -9.46 5.47 -35.53
CA PRO A 458 -10.82 5.23 -36.02
C PRO A 458 -11.09 3.75 -36.35
N LYS A 459 -10.09 3.02 -36.85
CA LYS A 459 -10.21 1.58 -37.15
C LYS A 459 -10.38 0.74 -35.89
N ILE A 460 -9.55 0.97 -34.87
CA ILE A 460 -9.62 0.24 -33.59
C ILE A 460 -10.93 0.58 -32.88
N LEU A 461 -11.33 1.86 -32.85
CA LEU A 461 -12.60 2.30 -32.30
C LEU A 461 -13.78 1.61 -33.00
N THR A 462 -13.79 1.58 -34.33
CA THR A 462 -14.84 0.91 -35.12
C THR A 462 -14.88 -0.59 -34.83
N TYR A 463 -13.73 -1.25 -34.68
CA TYR A 463 -13.66 -2.66 -34.29
C TYR A 463 -14.28 -2.89 -32.90
N VAL A 464 -13.90 -2.10 -31.91
CA VAL A 464 -14.43 -2.17 -30.53
C VAL A 464 -15.95 -1.96 -30.52
N LEU A 465 -16.45 -0.96 -31.25
CA LEU A 465 -17.89 -0.70 -31.39
C LEU A 465 -18.61 -1.82 -32.14
N SER A 466 -17.97 -2.46 -33.11
CA SER A 466 -18.52 -3.62 -33.82
C SER A 466 -18.65 -4.84 -32.91
N VAL A 467 -17.65 -5.09 -32.07
CA VAL A 467 -17.69 -6.14 -31.04
C VAL A 467 -18.83 -5.87 -30.05
N ALA A 468 -18.94 -4.63 -29.55
CA ALA A 468 -20.01 -4.21 -28.66
C ALA A 468 -21.40 -4.40 -29.30
N SER A 469 -21.55 -3.96 -30.56
CA SER A 469 -22.80 -4.02 -31.30
C SER A 469 -23.30 -5.45 -31.49
N ARG A 470 -22.40 -6.38 -31.88
CA ARG A 470 -22.74 -7.81 -31.99
C ARG A 470 -23.10 -8.45 -30.65
N LYS A 471 -22.45 -8.02 -29.57
CA LYS A 471 -22.62 -8.65 -28.25
C LYS A 471 -23.83 -8.15 -27.47
N PHE A 472 -24.19 -6.87 -27.63
CA PHE A 472 -25.18 -6.20 -26.80
C PHE A 472 -26.39 -5.62 -27.56
N MET A 473 -26.60 -6.09 -28.79
CA MET A 473 -27.68 -5.74 -29.72
C MET A 473 -28.90 -5.05 -29.05
N THR A 474 -29.81 -5.78 -28.42
CA THR A 474 -31.04 -5.19 -27.84
C THR A 474 -30.94 -4.90 -26.35
N THR A 475 -29.80 -5.18 -25.72
CA THR A 475 -29.68 -5.12 -24.26
C THR A 475 -29.04 -3.84 -23.76
N CYS A 476 -28.34 -3.09 -24.61
CA CYS A 476 -27.63 -1.87 -24.22
C CYS A 476 -28.36 -0.62 -24.73
N SER A 477 -28.63 0.32 -23.83
CA SER A 477 -29.27 1.60 -24.10
C SER A 477 -28.33 2.81 -24.03
N GLU A 478 -27.17 2.68 -23.37
CA GLU A 478 -26.19 3.75 -23.20
C GLU A 478 -24.77 3.24 -23.45
N ILE A 479 -23.96 4.01 -24.18
CA ILE A 479 -22.52 3.75 -24.33
C ILE A 479 -21.73 4.95 -23.82
N ARG A 480 -20.76 4.72 -22.93
CA ARG A 480 -19.81 5.75 -22.48
C ARG A 480 -18.47 5.56 -23.15
N LEU A 481 -18.02 6.58 -23.87
CA LEU A 481 -16.76 6.65 -24.61
C LEU A 481 -15.88 7.81 -24.12
N CYS A 482 -16.18 8.39 -22.95
CA CYS A 482 -15.44 9.52 -22.41
C CYS A 482 -13.97 9.18 -22.09
N HIS A 483 -13.10 10.21 -22.13
CA HIS A 483 -11.67 10.10 -21.83
C HIS A 483 -10.89 9.07 -22.68
N ASN A 484 -11.17 8.99 -23.98
CA ASN A 484 -10.55 8.04 -24.90
C ASN A 484 -9.73 8.70 -26.03
N LYS A 485 -9.54 10.03 -25.97
CA LYS A 485 -8.77 10.81 -26.96
C LYS A 485 -9.32 10.65 -28.39
N ILE A 486 -10.63 10.40 -28.54
CA ILE A 486 -11.28 10.20 -29.84
C ILE A 486 -11.25 11.51 -30.62
N LEU A 487 -10.74 11.48 -31.85
CA LEU A 487 -10.70 12.63 -32.77
C LEU A 487 -11.89 12.60 -33.75
N VAL A 488 -12.15 11.42 -34.33
CA VAL A 488 -13.16 11.18 -35.35
C VAL A 488 -13.91 9.89 -35.02
N LEU A 489 -15.21 9.89 -35.24
CA LEU A 489 -16.10 8.74 -35.13
C LEU A 489 -17.01 8.69 -36.38
N ASP A 490 -16.48 8.12 -37.45
CA ASP A 490 -17.16 7.87 -38.74
C ASP A 490 -17.77 6.45 -38.81
N GLY A 491 -17.16 5.49 -38.11
CA GLY A 491 -17.61 4.11 -38.02
C GLY A 491 -18.82 3.84 -37.11
N ALA A 492 -19.53 4.85 -36.59
CA ALA A 492 -20.62 4.61 -35.63
C ALA A 492 -21.83 3.88 -36.21
N HIS A 493 -21.96 3.80 -37.54
CA HIS A 493 -23.03 3.06 -38.22
C HIS A 493 -23.08 1.58 -37.80
N VAL A 494 -21.97 0.98 -37.35
CA VAL A 494 -21.93 -0.39 -36.82
C VAL A 494 -22.82 -0.57 -35.58
N LEU A 495 -23.11 0.51 -34.85
CA LEU A 495 -24.02 0.53 -33.71
C LEU A 495 -25.50 0.47 -34.12
N GLY A 496 -25.83 0.52 -35.41
CA GLY A 496 -27.21 0.45 -35.90
C GLY A 496 -27.93 -0.85 -35.53
N MET A 497 -27.20 -1.94 -35.26
CA MET A 497 -27.79 -3.20 -34.74
C MET A 497 -28.26 -3.07 -33.29
N MET A 498 -27.87 -2.00 -32.59
CA MET A 498 -28.20 -1.79 -31.19
C MET A 498 -29.57 -1.10 -31.04
N GLY A 499 -30.65 -1.85 -31.26
CA GLY A 499 -32.02 -1.28 -31.35
C GLY A 499 -32.51 -0.50 -30.12
N CYS A 500 -31.92 -0.73 -28.95
CA CYS A 500 -32.24 0.00 -27.71
C CYS A 500 -31.30 1.18 -27.41
N LEU A 501 -30.26 1.43 -28.22
CA LEU A 501 -29.31 2.52 -27.98
C LEU A 501 -30.02 3.87 -28.08
N ARG A 502 -29.94 4.66 -27.01
CA ARG A 502 -30.54 6.00 -26.91
C ARG A 502 -29.57 7.06 -26.39
N ALA A 503 -28.49 6.66 -25.72
CA ALA A 503 -27.55 7.59 -25.11
C ALA A 503 -26.10 7.28 -25.49
N VAL A 504 -25.33 8.31 -25.81
CA VAL A 504 -23.88 8.22 -26.03
C VAL A 504 -23.20 9.34 -25.25
N ASP A 505 -22.18 8.99 -24.48
CA ASP A 505 -21.29 9.95 -23.84
C ASP A 505 -19.94 9.99 -24.56
N LEU A 506 -19.63 11.11 -25.19
CA LEU A 506 -18.37 11.41 -25.88
C LEU A 506 -17.58 12.52 -25.18
N SER A 507 -17.91 12.85 -23.93
CA SER A 507 -17.24 13.92 -23.19
C SER A 507 -15.74 13.69 -23.01
N HIS A 508 -14.98 14.78 -22.82
CA HIS A 508 -13.53 14.73 -22.58
C HIS A 508 -12.73 13.92 -23.62
N ASN A 509 -13.11 14.05 -24.90
CA ASN A 509 -12.35 13.56 -26.05
C ASN A 509 -11.72 14.73 -26.82
N TRP A 510 -11.15 14.47 -27.99
CA TRP A 510 -10.44 15.46 -28.81
C TRP A 510 -11.19 15.84 -30.09
N VAL A 511 -12.52 15.67 -30.09
CA VAL A 511 -13.38 16.01 -31.21
C VAL A 511 -13.31 17.52 -31.47
N GLN A 512 -12.92 17.90 -32.69
CA GLN A 512 -12.73 19.30 -33.08
C GLN A 512 -13.98 19.92 -33.68
N ASP A 513 -14.75 19.15 -34.45
CA ASP A 513 -15.91 19.64 -35.19
C ASP A 513 -17.05 18.60 -35.19
N LEU A 514 -18.29 19.05 -35.36
CA LEU A 514 -19.46 18.17 -35.44
C LEU A 514 -19.41 17.23 -36.66
N SER A 515 -18.72 17.62 -37.73
CA SER A 515 -18.49 16.76 -38.91
C SER A 515 -17.73 15.49 -38.54
N SER A 516 -16.85 15.53 -37.55
CA SER A 516 -16.08 14.38 -37.06
C SER A 516 -16.96 13.31 -36.39
N ILE A 517 -18.20 13.64 -36.02
CA ILE A 517 -19.13 12.73 -35.34
C ILE A 517 -20.49 12.61 -36.07
N HIS A 518 -20.57 13.08 -37.32
CA HIS A 518 -21.82 13.13 -38.09
C HIS A 518 -22.50 11.75 -38.21
N SER A 519 -21.72 10.66 -38.21
CA SER A 519 -22.22 9.29 -38.35
C SER A 519 -23.15 8.86 -37.22
N LEU A 520 -23.01 9.48 -36.03
CA LEU A 520 -23.93 9.26 -34.90
C LEU A 520 -25.34 9.81 -35.17
N GLY A 521 -25.49 10.77 -36.09
CA GLY A 521 -26.78 11.36 -36.45
C GLY A 521 -27.75 10.35 -37.07
N ASN A 522 -27.22 9.25 -37.61
CA ASN A 522 -27.99 8.15 -38.18
C ASN A 522 -28.60 7.21 -37.11
N LEU A 523 -28.20 7.36 -35.84
CA LEU A 523 -28.68 6.54 -34.74
C LEU A 523 -29.86 7.21 -34.03
N PRO A 524 -30.80 6.44 -33.44
CA PRO A 524 -31.99 6.98 -32.76
C PRO A 524 -31.68 7.54 -31.36
N LEU A 525 -30.65 8.40 -31.25
CA LEU A 525 -30.18 8.96 -29.99
C LEU A 525 -31.16 10.01 -29.43
N LYS A 526 -31.37 9.95 -28.12
CA LYS A 526 -32.14 10.92 -27.31
C LYS A 526 -31.24 11.75 -26.41
N SER A 527 -30.12 11.18 -25.96
CA SER A 527 -29.15 11.86 -25.09
C SER A 527 -27.75 11.80 -25.70
N LEU A 528 -27.04 12.93 -25.67
CA LEU A 528 -25.66 13.03 -26.13
C LEU A 528 -24.87 13.92 -25.16
N VAL A 529 -23.66 13.52 -24.82
CA VAL A 529 -22.75 14.31 -23.97
C VAL A 529 -21.48 14.60 -24.77
N LEU A 530 -21.11 15.87 -24.89
CA LEU A 530 -20.00 16.39 -25.71
C LEU A 530 -19.11 17.38 -24.95
N HIS A 531 -19.45 17.79 -23.72
CA HIS A 531 -18.62 18.72 -22.96
C HIS A 531 -17.15 18.23 -22.81
N GLY A 532 -16.22 19.16 -22.65
CA GLY A 532 -14.79 18.86 -22.56
C GLY A 532 -14.10 18.57 -23.90
N ASN A 533 -14.83 18.52 -25.02
CA ASN A 533 -14.25 18.46 -26.37
C ASN A 533 -13.84 19.83 -26.91
N LYS A 534 -12.89 19.87 -27.85
CA LYS A 534 -12.43 21.12 -28.49
C LYS A 534 -13.55 21.83 -29.26
N LEU A 535 -14.49 21.07 -29.86
CA LEU A 535 -15.65 21.59 -30.59
C LEU A 535 -16.49 22.60 -29.80
N CYS A 536 -16.55 22.47 -28.46
CA CYS A 536 -17.33 23.37 -27.62
C CYS A 536 -16.82 24.82 -27.70
N ARG A 537 -15.54 25.02 -28.03
CA ARG A 537 -14.91 26.34 -28.18
C ARG A 537 -15.27 27.04 -29.49
N ASN A 538 -15.91 26.34 -30.43
CA ASN A 538 -16.30 26.90 -31.72
C ASN A 538 -17.57 27.77 -31.61
N TYR A 539 -18.25 27.77 -30.45
CA TYR A 539 -19.51 28.47 -30.23
C TYR A 539 -19.35 29.52 -29.12
N ARG A 540 -19.83 30.74 -29.37
CA ARG A 540 -19.74 31.83 -28.38
C ARG A 540 -20.91 31.82 -27.41
N LEU A 541 -22.07 31.37 -27.89
CA LEU A 541 -23.31 31.30 -27.12
C LEU A 541 -23.81 29.85 -27.01
N PRO A 542 -24.35 29.43 -25.85
CA PRO A 542 -24.96 28.10 -25.70
C PRO A 542 -26.08 27.82 -26.71
N SER A 543 -26.85 28.84 -27.10
CA SER A 543 -27.92 28.70 -28.11
C SER A 543 -27.39 28.39 -29.51
N GLU A 544 -26.22 28.92 -29.89
CA GLU A 544 -25.56 28.61 -31.16
C GLU A 544 -25.10 27.15 -31.17
N TYR A 545 -24.50 26.71 -30.07
CA TYR A 545 -24.06 25.34 -29.87
C TYR A 545 -25.24 24.35 -29.95
N VAL A 546 -26.30 24.59 -29.18
CA VAL A 546 -27.52 23.74 -29.17
C VAL A 546 -28.15 23.67 -30.56
N ARG A 547 -28.22 24.80 -31.28
CA ARG A 547 -28.76 24.83 -32.65
C ARG A 547 -27.93 23.98 -33.60
N ALA A 548 -26.62 24.18 -33.62
CA ALA A 548 -25.72 23.40 -34.49
C ALA A 548 -25.76 21.91 -34.19
N VAL A 549 -25.83 21.52 -32.90
CA VAL A 549 -26.00 20.11 -32.51
C VAL A 549 -27.36 19.58 -32.97
N LYS A 550 -28.45 20.33 -32.79
CA LYS A 550 -29.79 19.89 -33.26
C LYS A 550 -29.89 19.78 -34.79
N GLU A 551 -29.12 20.54 -35.55
CA GLU A 551 -29.05 20.38 -37.02
C GLU A 551 -28.47 19.01 -37.43
N VAL A 552 -27.48 18.50 -36.69
CA VAL A 552 -26.88 17.18 -36.93
C VAL A 552 -27.68 16.05 -36.26
N PHE A 553 -28.27 16.32 -35.09
CA PHE A 553 -28.97 15.36 -34.24
C PHE A 553 -30.41 15.82 -33.94
N PRO A 554 -31.32 15.82 -34.94
CA PRO A 554 -32.64 16.42 -34.80
C PRO A 554 -33.55 15.73 -33.78
N GLN A 555 -33.27 14.46 -33.44
CA GLN A 555 -34.07 13.67 -32.51
C GLN A 555 -33.70 13.83 -31.03
N LEU A 556 -32.65 14.63 -30.74
CA LEU A 556 -32.07 14.76 -29.42
C LEU A 556 -33.00 15.53 -28.46
N THR A 557 -33.23 14.95 -27.27
CA THR A 557 -34.00 15.56 -26.19
C THR A 557 -33.11 16.09 -25.07
N THR A 558 -31.90 15.55 -24.93
CA THR A 558 -30.97 15.92 -23.86
C THR A 558 -29.56 16.10 -24.43
N LEU A 559 -28.92 17.23 -24.13
CA LEU A 559 -27.54 17.53 -24.51
C LEU A 559 -26.76 17.99 -23.28
N ASP A 560 -25.64 17.33 -22.96
CA ASP A 560 -24.81 17.67 -21.79
C ASP A 560 -25.62 17.75 -20.47
N GLY A 561 -26.63 16.88 -20.34
CA GLY A 561 -27.54 16.87 -19.19
C GLY A 561 -28.62 17.96 -19.21
N VAL A 562 -28.65 18.84 -20.21
CA VAL A 562 -29.66 19.87 -20.40
C VAL A 562 -30.84 19.34 -21.21
N ASP A 563 -32.05 19.50 -20.69
CA ASP A 563 -33.30 19.17 -21.39
C ASP A 563 -33.62 20.22 -22.48
N LEU A 564 -33.62 19.77 -23.73
CA LEU A 564 -33.85 20.58 -24.93
C LEU A 564 -35.33 20.72 -25.30
N GLN A 565 -36.24 20.07 -24.58
CA GLN A 565 -37.70 20.21 -24.77
C GLN A 565 -38.29 21.37 -23.99
N THR A 566 -37.63 21.81 -22.92
CA THR A 566 -37.97 23.07 -22.26
C THR A 566 -37.43 24.24 -23.10
N ASN A 567 -38.27 25.24 -23.42
CA ASN A 567 -37.95 26.35 -24.32
C ASN A 567 -36.51 26.88 -24.12
N PRO A 568 -35.60 26.70 -25.10
CA PRO A 568 -34.21 27.09 -24.95
C PRO A 568 -34.12 28.63 -24.94
N GLY A 569 -34.00 29.20 -23.74
CA GLY A 569 -33.87 30.66 -23.54
C GLY A 569 -34.54 31.26 -22.31
N GLN A 570 -35.32 30.51 -21.52
CA GLN A 570 -36.02 31.07 -20.34
C GLN A 570 -35.74 30.40 -18.99
N SER A 571 -34.94 29.34 -18.93
CA SER A 571 -34.37 28.89 -17.65
C SER A 571 -33.17 29.77 -17.30
N LEU A 572 -33.37 30.73 -16.39
CA LEU A 572 -32.27 31.42 -15.70
C LEU A 572 -31.36 30.34 -15.07
N GLN A 573 -30.23 30.04 -15.70
CA GLN A 573 -29.18 29.26 -15.06
C GLN A 573 -28.67 30.07 -13.87
N LYS A 574 -29.11 29.69 -12.67
CA LYS A 574 -28.78 30.39 -11.42
C LYS A 574 -27.28 30.37 -11.07
N ASN A 575 -26.47 29.51 -11.72
CA ASN A 575 -25.07 29.32 -11.40
C ASN A 575 -24.22 29.34 -12.67
N PHE A 576 -23.47 30.43 -12.87
CA PHE A 576 -22.42 30.52 -13.86
C PHE A 576 -21.10 30.11 -13.18
N LEU A 577 -20.53 28.96 -13.56
CA LEU A 577 -19.21 28.53 -13.08
C LEU A 577 -18.18 28.85 -14.16
N CYS A 578 -17.18 29.66 -13.80
CA CYS A 578 -16.13 30.15 -14.72
C CYS A 578 -15.09 29.09 -15.11
N ASP A 579 -15.14 27.91 -14.50
CA ASP A 579 -14.24 26.79 -14.75
C ASP A 579 -15.06 25.58 -15.21
N THR A 580 -14.76 25.08 -16.41
CA THR A 580 -15.41 23.89 -16.99
C THR A 580 -15.18 22.63 -16.16
N GLY A 581 -14.09 22.53 -15.40
CA GLY A 581 -13.84 21.42 -14.47
C GLY A 581 -14.81 21.38 -13.28
N ALA A 582 -15.50 22.49 -12.99
CA ALA A 582 -16.49 22.53 -11.92
C ALA A 582 -17.82 21.84 -12.29
N TYR A 583 -18.05 21.54 -13.58
CA TYR A 583 -19.17 20.71 -14.01
C TYR A 583 -18.93 19.20 -13.82
N GLU A 584 -17.67 18.78 -13.59
CA GLU A 584 -17.34 17.40 -13.21
C GLU A 584 -17.76 17.08 -11.76
N LEU A 585 -18.08 18.10 -10.97
CA LEU A 585 -18.65 17.92 -9.65
C LEU A 585 -20.11 17.49 -9.82
N THR A 586 -20.42 16.25 -9.41
CA THR A 586 -21.81 15.76 -9.43
C THR A 586 -22.77 16.80 -8.82
N PRO A 587 -24.04 16.90 -9.25
CA PRO A 587 -25.00 17.86 -8.70
C PRO A 587 -25.06 17.83 -7.16
N LYS A 588 -24.79 16.66 -6.58
CA LYS A 588 -24.71 16.45 -5.13
C LYS A 588 -23.46 17.10 -4.49
N ILE A 589 -22.30 17.10 -5.13
CA ILE A 589 -21.10 17.82 -4.67
C ILE A 589 -21.30 19.34 -4.79
N LEU A 590 -21.90 19.82 -5.89
CA LEU A 590 -22.24 21.24 -6.03
C LEU A 590 -23.22 21.71 -4.93
N GLN A 591 -24.22 20.89 -4.59
CA GLN A 591 -25.12 21.17 -3.47
C GLN A 591 -24.36 21.22 -2.13
N ARG A 592 -23.38 20.35 -1.93
CA ARG A 592 -22.54 20.33 -0.72
C ARG A 592 -21.67 21.58 -0.62
N LEU A 593 -20.99 21.95 -1.70
CA LEU A 593 -20.15 23.16 -1.76
C LEU A 593 -20.96 24.45 -1.70
N SER A 594 -22.23 24.43 -2.13
CA SER A 594 -23.11 25.60 -2.07
C SER A 594 -23.33 26.12 -0.64
N LYS A 595 -23.16 25.26 0.38
CA LYS A 595 -23.26 25.65 1.80
C LYS A 595 -22.19 26.66 2.21
N TYR A 596 -20.98 26.55 1.67
CA TYR A 596 -19.93 27.55 1.87
C TYR A 596 -20.20 28.82 1.06
N ASN A 597 -20.67 28.67 -0.18
CA ASN A 597 -20.98 29.81 -1.06
C ASN A 597 -22.14 30.67 -0.55
N LYS A 598 -23.07 30.10 0.22
CA LYS A 598 -24.20 30.84 0.83
C LYS A 598 -23.73 32.05 1.66
N HIS A 599 -22.59 31.93 2.33
CA HIS A 599 -22.02 32.95 3.22
C HIS A 599 -20.74 33.59 2.63
N ALA A 600 -20.45 33.35 1.35
CA ALA A 600 -19.23 33.82 0.72
C ALA A 600 -19.26 35.33 0.48
N ARG A 601 -18.22 36.02 0.97
CA ARG A 601 -18.01 37.45 0.76
C ARG A 601 -16.84 37.69 -0.18
N ASN A 602 -17.10 38.17 -1.39
CA ASN A 602 -16.07 38.54 -2.36
C ASN A 602 -16.24 39.98 -2.84
N LEU A 603 -15.39 40.88 -2.35
CA LEU A 603 -15.45 42.32 -2.64
C LEU A 603 -15.06 42.68 -4.09
N ARG A 604 -14.57 41.72 -4.89
CA ARG A 604 -14.35 41.93 -6.33
C ARG A 604 -15.65 41.84 -7.14
N ASN A 605 -16.74 41.32 -6.56
CA ASN A 605 -18.03 41.30 -7.20
C ASN A 605 -18.68 42.70 -7.12
N LYS A 606 -19.32 43.15 -8.21
CA LYS A 606 -19.93 44.49 -8.32
C LYS A 606 -21.26 44.64 -7.56
N ASP A 607 -21.75 43.56 -6.95
CA ASP A 607 -22.99 43.52 -6.16
C ASP A 607 -22.68 43.82 -4.67
N TYR A 608 -22.69 45.11 -4.30
CA TYR A 608 -22.34 45.58 -2.95
C TYR A 608 -23.35 45.15 -1.87
N SER A 609 -24.61 44.88 -2.23
CA SER A 609 -25.64 44.36 -1.31
C SER A 609 -25.27 43.00 -0.74
N LYS A 610 -24.73 42.09 -1.57
CA LYS A 610 -24.26 40.78 -1.08
C LYS A 610 -22.99 40.87 -0.24
N ALA A 611 -22.20 41.92 -0.43
CA ALA A 611 -20.95 42.12 0.31
C ALA A 611 -21.16 42.58 1.76
N SER A 612 -22.27 43.27 2.05
CA SER A 612 -22.68 43.63 3.42
C SER A 612 -23.26 42.43 4.18
N ASP A 613 -23.99 41.56 3.50
CA ASP A 613 -24.63 40.38 4.11
C ASP A 613 -23.64 39.27 4.49
N GLY A 614 -22.42 39.31 3.94
CA GLY A 614 -21.34 38.36 4.22
C GLY A 614 -20.43 38.76 5.39
N VAL A 615 -20.83 39.70 6.25
CA VAL A 615 -20.09 40.10 7.47
C VAL A 615 -20.95 39.80 8.69
N PHE A 616 -20.39 39.05 9.64
CA PHE A 616 -21.09 38.58 10.82
C PHE A 616 -20.47 39.23 12.06
N ILE A 617 -21.26 39.98 12.83
CA ILE A 617 -20.82 40.74 14.01
C ILE A 617 -21.61 40.27 15.23
N GLY A 618 -20.92 40.04 16.35
CA GLY A 618 -21.50 39.55 17.60
C GLY A 618 -21.33 38.04 17.77
N SER A 619 -20.93 37.61 18.96
CA SER A 619 -20.56 36.21 19.24
C SER A 619 -21.68 35.22 18.96
N THR A 620 -22.92 35.56 19.30
CA THR A 620 -24.09 34.70 19.05
C THR A 620 -24.28 34.44 17.57
N TYR A 621 -24.24 35.49 16.75
CA TYR A 621 -24.46 35.37 15.31
C TYR A 621 -23.28 34.68 14.61
N ILE A 622 -22.05 34.94 15.07
CA ILE A 622 -20.86 34.23 14.57
C ILE A 622 -20.98 32.72 14.83
N VAL A 623 -21.35 32.32 16.04
CA VAL A 623 -21.54 30.90 16.39
C VAL A 623 -22.67 30.27 15.58
N GLU A 624 -23.80 30.95 15.40
CA GLU A 624 -24.91 30.47 14.57
C GLU A 624 -24.49 30.20 13.12
N ILE A 625 -23.66 31.07 12.53
CA ILE A 625 -23.16 30.88 11.17
C ILE A 625 -22.13 29.74 11.11
N LEU A 626 -21.23 29.65 12.08
CA LEU A 626 -20.26 28.54 12.15
C LEU A 626 -20.96 27.19 12.30
N LEU A 627 -22.08 27.12 13.03
CA LEU A 627 -22.90 25.90 13.16
C LEU A 627 -23.68 25.56 11.88
N GLN A 628 -23.89 26.52 10.98
CA GLN A 628 -24.51 26.26 9.66
C GLN A 628 -23.51 25.73 8.63
N LEU A 629 -22.20 25.88 8.86
CA LEU A 629 -21.18 25.31 7.99
C LEU A 629 -21.16 23.78 8.11
N PRO A 630 -20.73 23.06 7.05
CA PRO A 630 -20.59 21.61 7.11
C PRO A 630 -19.62 21.16 8.22
N ARG A 631 -19.84 19.94 8.72
CA ARG A 631 -18.87 19.30 9.62
C ARG A 631 -17.60 19.00 8.84
N VAL A 632 -16.46 19.30 9.45
CA VAL A 632 -15.15 19.13 8.84
C VAL A 632 -14.17 18.53 9.84
N THR A 633 -13.30 17.65 9.35
CA THR A 633 -12.13 17.16 10.07
C THR A 633 -10.87 17.77 9.45
N HIS A 634 -10.02 18.40 10.25
CA HIS A 634 -8.79 19.04 9.77
C HIS A 634 -7.63 18.05 9.75
N ASP A 635 -6.77 18.14 8.74
CA ASP A 635 -5.49 17.43 8.74
C ASP A 635 -4.45 18.28 9.49
N PHE A 636 -4.24 17.94 10.76
CA PHE A 636 -3.30 18.66 11.63
C PHE A 636 -1.85 18.61 11.15
N HIS A 637 -1.44 17.58 10.41
CA HIS A 637 -0.08 17.49 9.85
C HIS A 637 0.12 18.48 8.70
N SER A 638 -0.96 18.78 7.98
CA SER A 638 -0.94 19.76 6.88
C SER A 638 -0.94 21.22 7.33
N LEU A 639 -1.15 21.49 8.63
CA LEU A 639 -1.31 22.85 9.12
C LEU A 639 0.02 23.62 9.07
N GLN A 640 -0.04 24.77 8.41
CA GLN A 640 1.00 25.79 8.41
C GLN A 640 0.46 27.01 9.16
N THR A 641 1.17 27.43 10.21
CA THR A 641 0.77 28.56 11.05
C THR A 641 1.83 29.64 11.02
N ASP A 642 1.43 30.84 10.64
CA ASP A 642 2.27 32.04 10.61
C ASP A 642 1.73 33.09 11.59
N VAL A 643 2.61 33.64 12.44
CA VAL A 643 2.28 34.84 13.22
C VAL A 643 2.69 36.06 12.41
N MET A 644 1.72 36.67 11.74
CA MET A 644 1.93 37.78 10.81
C MET A 644 2.26 39.10 11.53
N HIS A 645 1.81 39.25 12.77
CA HIS A 645 2.07 40.43 13.60
C HIS A 645 1.88 40.10 15.08
N TYR A 646 2.69 40.69 15.96
CA TYR A 646 2.56 40.64 17.41
C TYR A 646 3.17 41.90 18.04
N ASP A 647 2.43 42.53 18.94
CA ASP A 647 2.84 43.79 19.61
C ASP A 647 2.66 43.73 21.14
N GLY A 648 2.35 42.55 21.69
CA GLY A 648 2.07 42.34 23.11
C GLY A 648 0.65 42.72 23.56
N LYS A 649 -0.11 43.47 22.76
CA LYS A 649 -1.55 43.78 22.97
C LYS A 649 -2.46 42.92 22.10
N GLY A 650 -1.97 42.42 20.98
CA GLY A 650 -2.63 41.45 20.13
C GLY A 650 -1.69 40.72 19.19
N ALA A 651 -2.25 39.83 18.39
CA ALA A 651 -1.53 39.12 17.34
C ALA A 651 -2.42 38.93 16.10
N VAL A 652 -1.79 38.82 14.93
CA VAL A 652 -2.46 38.38 13.70
C VAL A 652 -1.89 37.01 13.34
N ILE A 653 -2.72 35.98 13.40
CA ILE A 653 -2.34 34.58 13.18
C ILE A 653 -2.97 34.12 11.88
N TYR A 654 -2.17 33.59 10.97
CA TYR A 654 -2.61 32.97 9.73
C TYR A 654 -2.40 31.46 9.84
N VAL A 655 -3.42 30.68 9.50
CA VAL A 655 -3.39 29.21 9.53
C VAL A 655 -3.89 28.71 8.19
N ALA A 656 -3.12 27.87 7.52
CA ALA A 656 -3.52 27.22 6.27
C ALA A 656 -3.32 25.71 6.36
N GLY A 657 -4.13 24.95 5.63
CA GLY A 657 -3.99 23.50 5.59
C GLY A 657 -5.10 22.83 4.80
N LEU A 658 -5.27 21.53 5.04
CA LEU A 658 -6.30 20.70 4.43
C LEU A 658 -7.38 20.35 5.45
N LEU A 659 -8.60 20.25 4.94
CA LEU A 659 -9.73 19.72 5.68
C LEU A 659 -10.51 18.73 4.84
N ARG A 660 -11.23 17.86 5.54
CA ARG A 660 -12.16 16.88 4.99
C ARG A 660 -13.56 17.32 5.38
N ASP A 661 -14.39 17.64 4.39
CA ASP A 661 -15.83 17.81 4.59
C ASP A 661 -16.44 16.42 4.82
N GLU A 662 -17.18 16.27 5.91
CA GLU A 662 -17.81 15.01 6.33
C GLU A 662 -19.24 14.90 5.81
N PRO A 663 -19.68 13.70 5.34
CA PRO A 663 -21.02 13.53 4.82
C PRO A 663 -22.06 13.85 5.91
N PRO A 664 -23.22 14.42 5.55
CA PRO A 664 -24.27 14.71 6.52
C PRO A 664 -24.72 13.42 7.21
N SER A 665 -24.70 13.42 8.55
CA SER A 665 -24.99 12.25 9.38
C SER A 665 -26.41 11.72 9.10
N THR A 666 -26.54 10.54 8.48
CA THR A 666 -27.82 9.84 8.36
C THR A 666 -28.11 9.14 9.68
N ARG A 667 -29.18 9.56 10.38
CA ARG A 667 -29.60 9.01 11.68
C ARG A 667 -30.21 7.60 11.64
N ASN A 668 -30.10 6.87 10.53
CA ASN A 668 -30.63 5.51 10.42
C ASN A 668 -29.46 4.56 10.19
N GLY A 669 -29.10 3.80 11.22
CA GLY A 669 -28.04 2.81 11.17
C GLY A 669 -28.41 1.66 10.25
N HIS A 670 -28.06 1.76 8.98
CA HIS A 670 -27.76 0.67 8.04
C HIS A 670 -26.63 1.19 7.14
N GLY A 671 -25.45 0.57 7.21
CA GLY A 671 -24.18 1.03 6.63
C GLY A 671 -24.09 0.96 5.10
N GLY A 672 -24.98 1.67 4.40
CA GLY A 672 -24.80 1.99 2.99
C GLY A 672 -23.80 3.14 2.85
N ARG A 673 -22.69 2.92 2.14
CA ARG A 673 -21.80 3.99 1.65
C ARG A 673 -22.66 5.06 0.97
N THR A 674 -22.53 6.32 1.38
CA THR A 674 -23.07 7.43 0.61
C THR A 674 -22.35 7.49 -0.75
N ASP A 675 -23.09 7.63 -1.85
CA ASP A 675 -22.55 7.67 -3.24
C ASP A 675 -21.48 8.75 -3.49
N ILE A 676 -21.30 9.69 -2.55
CA ILE A 676 -20.34 10.77 -2.62
C ILE A 676 -19.42 10.53 -1.43
N GLY A 677 -18.15 10.20 -1.69
CA GLY A 677 -17.15 10.04 -0.65
C GLY A 677 -16.85 11.36 0.09
N ASP A 678 -15.82 11.31 0.91
CA ASP A 678 -15.27 12.49 1.59
C ASP A 678 -14.77 13.53 0.58
N VAL A 679 -15.06 14.81 0.81
CA VAL A 679 -14.59 15.91 -0.06
C VAL A 679 -13.41 16.59 0.64
N LEU A 680 -12.22 16.51 0.02
CA LEU A 680 -11.02 17.20 0.51
C LEU A 680 -10.99 18.65 0.00
N LEU A 681 -10.79 19.59 0.91
CA LEU A 681 -10.70 21.01 0.62
C LEU A 681 -9.41 21.59 1.20
N GLY A 682 -8.87 22.62 0.55
CA GLY A 682 -7.89 23.50 1.15
C GLY A 682 -8.60 24.61 1.93
N PHE A 683 -7.97 25.10 3.00
CA PHE A 683 -8.47 26.26 3.70
C PHE A 683 -7.34 27.20 4.14
N SER A 684 -7.68 28.46 4.34
CA SER A 684 -6.91 29.36 5.16
C SER A 684 -7.79 30.19 6.09
N ARG A 685 -7.37 30.32 7.35
CA ARG A 685 -7.98 31.14 8.38
C ARG A 685 -7.01 32.20 8.86
N GLN A 686 -7.53 33.39 9.08
CA GLN A 686 -6.78 34.49 9.66
C GLN A 686 -7.51 34.99 10.90
N PHE A 687 -6.84 34.97 12.04
CA PHE A 687 -7.33 35.45 13.31
C PHE A 687 -6.61 36.73 13.68
N VAL A 688 -7.36 37.76 14.05
CA VAL A 688 -6.85 38.90 14.82
C VAL A 688 -7.26 38.64 16.26
N VAL A 689 -6.28 38.44 17.13
CA VAL A 689 -6.50 38.18 18.55
C VAL A 689 -6.02 39.37 19.37
N THR A 690 -6.72 39.64 20.46
CA THR A 690 -6.40 40.68 21.44
C THR A 690 -6.26 40.03 22.81
N PHE A 691 -5.39 40.59 23.64
CA PHE A 691 -5.26 40.20 25.04
C PHE A 691 -6.08 41.17 25.90
N ASP A 692 -7.19 40.72 26.47
CA ASP A 692 -8.14 41.59 27.18
C ASP A 692 -7.97 41.57 28.70
N GLU A 693 -7.48 40.46 29.27
CA GLU A 693 -7.28 40.28 30.70
C GLU A 693 -6.01 39.46 30.98
N ALA A 694 -5.30 39.79 32.06
CA ALA A 694 -4.14 39.05 32.54
C ALA A 694 -4.44 38.39 33.89
N ASN A 695 -3.62 37.42 34.29
CA ASN A 695 -3.65 36.74 35.57
C ASN A 695 -4.85 35.79 35.80
N LEU A 696 -5.42 35.22 34.74
CA LEU A 696 -6.67 34.44 34.80
C LEU A 696 -6.51 32.91 34.98
N GLY A 697 -5.27 32.42 35.01
CA GLY A 697 -4.94 31.00 35.18
C GLY A 697 -4.05 30.77 36.40
N LEU A 698 -3.71 29.49 36.66
CA LEU A 698 -2.77 29.12 37.72
C LEU A 698 -1.47 29.94 37.60
N GLY A 699 -1.04 30.49 38.74
CA GLY A 699 0.12 31.38 38.95
C GLY A 699 0.08 32.78 38.34
N LYS A 700 -1.10 33.28 37.97
CA LYS A 700 -1.30 34.69 37.61
C LYS A 700 -0.49 35.15 36.38
N ARG A 701 0.02 34.26 35.53
CA ARG A 701 0.70 34.64 34.27
C ARG A 701 -0.14 34.46 33.01
N ALA A 702 -1.24 33.70 33.08
CA ALA A 702 -2.10 33.46 31.93
C ALA A 702 -2.86 34.71 31.48
N ARG A 703 -2.95 34.92 30.16
CA ARG A 703 -3.71 36.00 29.52
C ARG A 703 -4.90 35.41 28.77
N ARG A 704 -6.04 36.09 28.83
CA ARG A 704 -7.20 35.73 28.01
C ARG A 704 -7.00 36.27 26.60
N LEU A 705 -7.13 35.36 25.65
CA LEU A 705 -7.10 35.63 24.22
C LEU A 705 -8.52 35.77 23.72
N LYS A 706 -8.81 36.89 23.07
CA LYS A 706 -10.10 37.15 22.43
C LYS A 706 -9.90 37.34 20.94
N ILE A 707 -10.58 36.53 20.14
CA ILE A 707 -10.65 36.72 18.68
C ILE A 707 -11.48 37.97 18.40
N ALA A 708 -10.82 39.02 17.93
CA ALA A 708 -11.45 40.27 17.51
C ALA A 708 -11.99 40.18 16.08
N ASN A 709 -11.25 39.53 15.18
CA ASN A 709 -11.67 39.29 13.80
C ASN A 709 -11.24 37.90 13.34
N GLU A 710 -12.07 37.26 12.51
CA GLU A 710 -11.74 36.03 11.80
C GLU A 710 -12.05 36.21 10.31
N ARG A 711 -11.20 35.65 9.45
CA ARG A 711 -11.48 35.46 8.03
C ARG A 711 -11.18 34.01 7.65
N LEU A 712 -12.19 33.30 7.15
CA LEU A 712 -12.07 31.96 6.58
C LEU A 712 -12.12 32.02 5.05
N HIS A 713 -11.24 31.27 4.40
CA HIS A 713 -11.20 31.07 2.96
C HIS A 713 -11.13 29.56 2.65
N ILE A 714 -11.97 29.10 1.73
CA ILE A 714 -12.01 27.70 1.26
C ILE A 714 -11.54 27.67 -0.19
N THR A 715 -10.65 26.73 -0.52
CA THR A 715 -10.04 26.58 -1.84
C THR A 715 -10.00 25.12 -2.28
N ASN A 716 -9.79 24.91 -3.57
CA ASN A 716 -9.48 23.58 -4.09
C ASN A 716 -8.01 23.23 -3.79
N PRO A 717 -7.73 22.07 -3.17
CA PRO A 717 -6.37 21.65 -2.89
C PRO A 717 -5.67 21.17 -4.18
N SER A 718 -4.34 21.26 -4.21
CA SER A 718 -3.55 20.73 -5.33
C SER A 718 -3.54 19.19 -5.34
N LYS A 719 -3.29 18.57 -6.50
CA LYS A 719 -3.17 17.11 -6.61
C LYS A 719 -2.11 16.54 -5.66
N THR A 720 -1.00 17.24 -5.48
CA THR A 720 0.08 16.87 -4.56
C THR A 720 -0.38 16.94 -3.11
N ALA A 721 -1.14 17.98 -2.75
CA ALA A 721 -1.68 18.14 -1.40
C ALA A 721 -2.70 17.03 -1.07
N ILE A 722 -3.58 16.68 -2.03
CA ILE A 722 -4.53 15.56 -1.89
C ILE A 722 -3.81 14.23 -1.62
N ARG A 723 -2.71 13.95 -2.34
CA ARG A 723 -1.94 12.70 -2.18
C ARG A 723 -1.33 12.55 -0.79
N ASN A 724 -0.94 13.66 -0.17
CA ASN A 724 -0.26 13.68 1.12
C ASN A 724 -1.22 13.93 2.30
N ALA A 725 -2.50 14.18 2.01
CA ALA A 725 -3.52 14.50 3.00
C ALA A 725 -3.76 13.30 3.93
N PHE A 726 -3.84 13.56 5.24
CA PHE A 726 -4.08 12.54 6.27
C PHE A 726 -3.08 11.37 6.24
N SER A 727 -1.84 11.64 5.81
CA SER A 727 -0.75 10.64 5.77
C SER A 727 -0.30 10.19 7.17
N VAL A 728 -0.66 10.96 8.20
CA VAL A 728 -0.42 10.66 9.62
C VAL A 728 -1.78 10.61 10.32
N ASN A 729 -2.10 9.47 10.93
CA ASN A 729 -3.31 9.34 11.74
C ASN A 729 -3.08 10.04 13.09
N PHE A 730 -3.75 11.17 13.30
CA PHE A 730 -3.93 11.70 14.65
C PHE A 730 -5.14 10.98 15.26
N PRO A 731 -5.01 10.35 16.44
CA PRO A 731 -6.15 9.80 17.14
C PRO A 731 -7.17 10.91 17.40
N ASP A 732 -8.45 10.59 17.28
CA ASP A 732 -9.53 11.51 17.62
C ASP A 732 -9.34 12.01 19.07
N LEU A 733 -9.55 13.30 19.31
CA LEU A 733 -9.39 13.89 20.66
C LEU A 733 -10.35 13.23 21.66
N SER A 734 -11.42 12.59 21.18
CA SER A 734 -12.37 11.81 21.98
C SER A 734 -11.90 10.39 22.33
N GLU A 735 -10.89 9.86 21.62
CA GLU A 735 -10.35 8.50 21.79
C GLU A 735 -8.98 8.45 22.48
N ARG A 736 -8.39 9.60 22.83
CA ARG A 736 -7.17 9.63 23.66
C ARG A 736 -7.47 9.05 25.05
N GLN A 737 -7.06 7.80 25.31
CA GLN A 737 -6.64 7.43 26.65
C GLN A 737 -5.46 8.34 27.00
N VAL A 738 -5.60 9.15 28.05
CA VAL A 738 -4.49 9.96 28.55
C VAL A 738 -3.44 8.99 29.07
N GLU A 739 -2.40 8.74 28.29
CA GLU A 739 -1.19 8.09 28.81
C GLU A 739 -0.55 9.09 29.80
N GLU A 740 -0.76 8.86 31.10
CA GLU A 740 -0.24 9.68 32.20
C GLU A 740 1.28 9.87 32.16
N ASP A 741 1.98 9.01 31.42
CA ASP A 741 3.44 8.96 31.29
C ASP A 741 4.01 9.53 29.98
N SER A 742 3.17 10.08 29.09
CA SER A 742 3.67 10.71 27.86
C SER A 742 4.55 11.94 28.17
N LEU A 743 5.58 12.15 27.34
CA LEU A 743 6.52 13.29 27.46
C LEU A 743 5.78 14.64 27.56
N ASP A 744 4.73 14.84 26.75
CA ASP A 744 3.91 16.07 26.77
C ASP A 744 3.19 16.29 28.11
N VAL A 745 2.67 15.22 28.74
CA VAL A 745 1.99 15.29 30.05
C VAL A 745 3.00 15.60 31.15
N LYS A 746 4.19 15.02 31.07
CA LYS A 746 5.31 15.28 31.97
C LYS A 746 5.76 16.74 31.89
N ASP A 747 5.95 17.28 30.70
CA ASP A 747 6.30 18.70 30.50
C ASP A 747 5.20 19.65 31.04
N HIS A 748 3.93 19.30 30.84
CA HIS A 748 2.82 20.07 31.41
C HIS A 748 2.81 20.06 32.95
N LYS A 749 3.06 18.89 33.56
CA LYS A 749 3.16 18.74 35.02
C LYS A 749 4.31 19.58 35.57
N LEU A 750 5.48 19.61 34.93
CA LEU A 750 6.60 20.45 35.33
C LEU A 750 6.23 21.94 35.30
N LEU A 751 5.61 22.41 34.20
CA LEU A 751 5.19 23.81 34.07
C LEU A 751 4.19 24.22 35.16
N LEU A 752 3.19 23.37 35.43
CA LEU A 752 2.20 23.61 36.49
C LEU A 752 2.84 23.59 37.89
N PHE A 753 3.73 22.66 38.16
CA PHE A 753 4.39 22.52 39.46
C PHE A 753 5.33 23.71 39.73
N GLN A 754 6.08 24.14 38.70
CA GLN A 754 6.90 25.34 38.73
C GLN A 754 6.06 26.58 39.08
N GLU A 755 4.89 26.69 38.47
CA GLU A 755 3.98 27.81 38.65
C GLU A 755 3.32 27.85 40.03
N VAL A 756 3.00 26.69 40.62
CA VAL A 756 2.37 26.59 41.95
C VAL A 756 3.38 26.77 43.07
N THR A 757 4.61 26.25 42.91
CA THR A 757 5.64 26.29 43.96
C THR A 757 6.54 27.51 43.88
N GLY A 758 6.63 28.16 42.72
CA GLY A 758 7.56 29.26 42.47
C GLY A 758 9.02 28.82 42.34
N LEU A 759 9.29 27.51 42.27
CA LEU A 759 10.65 27.00 42.15
C LEU A 759 11.23 27.24 40.75
N ILE A 760 12.55 27.24 40.63
CA ILE A 760 13.23 27.17 39.33
C ILE A 760 13.15 25.74 38.77
N SER A 761 13.23 25.61 37.44
CA SER A 761 13.02 24.34 36.72
C SER A 761 13.87 23.17 37.24
N THR A 762 15.10 23.41 37.68
CA THR A 762 15.98 22.35 38.21
C THR A 762 15.45 21.69 39.50
N TRP A 763 14.86 22.48 40.40
CA TRP A 763 14.29 21.97 41.66
C TRP A 763 12.94 21.31 41.44
N VAL A 764 12.14 21.84 40.50
CA VAL A 764 10.87 21.24 40.09
C VAL A 764 11.09 19.83 39.54
N THR A 765 12.04 19.66 38.60
CA THR A 765 12.34 18.35 38.03
C THR A 765 12.78 17.36 39.11
N SER A 766 13.67 17.76 40.03
CA SER A 766 14.13 16.89 41.10
C SER A 766 13.01 16.39 42.02
N ILE A 767 12.09 17.28 42.43
CA ILE A 767 11.00 16.93 43.35
C ILE A 767 9.94 16.07 42.65
N VAL A 768 9.62 16.37 41.39
CA VAL A 768 8.64 15.61 40.62
C VAL A 768 9.18 14.23 40.23
N GLU A 769 10.48 14.09 39.96
CA GLU A 769 11.14 12.80 39.73
C GLU A 769 11.18 11.94 40.99
N GLU A 770 11.52 12.51 42.16
CA GLU A 770 11.53 11.79 43.44
C GLU A 770 10.12 11.32 43.86
N ALA A 771 9.08 12.02 43.38
CA ALA A 771 7.69 11.68 43.58
C ALA A 771 7.11 10.74 42.51
N ASP A 772 7.93 10.15 41.64
CA ASP A 772 7.51 9.28 40.53
C ASP A 772 6.46 9.93 39.60
N TRP A 773 6.57 11.25 39.38
CA TRP A 773 5.64 12.04 38.56
C TRP A 773 4.17 12.10 39.07
N ASP A 774 3.94 11.71 40.32
CA ASP A 774 2.68 11.90 41.04
C ASP A 774 2.60 13.32 41.60
N PHE A 775 1.62 14.09 41.14
CA PHE A 775 1.51 15.53 41.45
C PHE A 775 1.12 15.80 42.91
N GLU A 776 0.29 14.96 43.52
CA GLU A 776 -0.13 15.12 44.92
C GLU A 776 1.03 14.78 45.86
N ARG A 777 1.76 13.71 45.55
CA ARG A 777 2.96 13.30 46.27
C ARG A 777 4.06 14.34 46.13
N ALA A 778 4.27 14.89 44.93
CA ALA A 778 5.24 15.96 44.70
C ALA A 778 4.91 17.20 45.53
N LEU A 779 3.64 17.62 45.61
CA LEU A 779 3.22 18.77 46.43
C LEU A 779 3.46 18.54 47.92
N LYS A 780 3.15 17.33 48.42
CA LYS A 780 3.42 16.95 49.81
C LYS A 780 4.92 16.94 50.10
N LEU A 781 5.72 16.42 49.18
CA LEU A 781 7.18 16.38 49.27
C LEU A 781 7.77 17.80 49.28
N PHE A 782 7.28 18.69 48.43
CA PHE A 782 7.66 20.11 48.43
C PHE A 782 7.33 20.79 49.76
N ILE A 783 6.11 20.64 50.27
CA ILE A 783 5.69 21.25 51.56
C ILE A 783 6.58 20.73 52.70
N GLN A 784 6.87 19.43 52.72
CA GLN A 784 7.73 18.81 53.73
C GLN A 784 9.17 19.34 53.63
N LYS A 785 9.80 19.26 52.46
CA LYS A 785 11.18 19.75 52.23
C LYS A 785 11.33 21.25 52.52
N ASN A 786 10.29 22.04 52.23
CA ASN A 786 10.27 23.46 52.55
C ASN A 786 10.14 23.72 54.07
N ALA A 787 9.30 22.95 54.77
CA ALA A 787 9.18 23.02 56.23
C ALA A 787 10.46 22.54 56.96
N ASP A 788 11.15 21.55 56.38
CA ASP A 788 12.40 20.99 56.89
C ASP A 788 13.64 21.85 56.49
N HIS A 789 13.42 22.98 55.80
CA HIS A 789 14.47 23.90 55.31
C HIS A 789 15.50 23.26 54.35
N GLU A 790 15.12 22.21 53.63
CA GLU A 790 15.97 21.55 52.63
C GLU A 790 16.01 22.29 51.28
N ILE A 791 15.05 23.19 51.02
CA ILE A 791 14.98 24.01 49.82
C ILE A 791 15.58 25.39 50.11
N PRO A 792 16.70 25.78 49.48
CA PRO A 792 17.33 27.09 49.72
C PRO A 792 16.52 28.22 49.08
N ASP A 793 16.59 29.44 49.64
CA ASP A 793 15.87 30.62 49.11
C ASP A 793 16.16 30.90 47.62
N LEU A 794 17.38 30.59 47.16
CA LEU A 794 17.80 30.74 45.75
C LEU A 794 17.05 29.80 44.78
N ALA A 795 16.37 28.77 45.30
CA ALA A 795 15.57 27.85 44.52
C ALA A 795 14.24 28.45 44.06
N PHE A 796 13.80 29.58 44.62
CA PHE A 796 12.57 30.28 44.25
C PHE A 796 12.86 31.41 43.25
N ALA A 797 12.00 31.51 42.23
CA ALA A 797 12.11 32.43 41.08
C ALA A 797 11.44 33.79 41.31
#